data_AF-A0A7S4M7V3-F1
#
_entry.id   AF-A0A7S4M7V3-F1
#
_cell.length_a   1.000
_cell.length_b   1.000
_cell.length_c   1.000
_cell.angle_alpha   90.00
_cell.angle_beta   90.00
_cell.angle_gamma   90.00
#
_symmetry.space_group_name_H-M   'P 1'
#
loop_
_entity.id
_entity.type
_entity.pdbx_description
1 polymer ?
#
loop_
_entity_poly.entity_id
_entity_poly.type
_entity_poly.pdbx_seq_one_letter_code
_entity_poly.pdbx_strand_id
1 'polypeptide(L)'
;SSTGVSTAGVLGGRGATDVTYAFDESDGDFIYTQDPTPGEVNIILPLPPLETDEEMRARLAAENAEGTEFFNMDDNGLPVEGGFDEVVDIRMEIDAAVWQKMMEDQSYEIYNYFLNASVTKMDAPEDILLNLGSPGRFRTKGQSTLAYGTCLGRSVPFSIDWDETDANQRLFGMRRSYLRTHLGDPSFVREWSMHRMLARFGLPHLRTRTVRFFANGEYVGLYELMEAPDQDYVFHRSFPDFNPENYALYKVKTLSIGCGLYSSQDVERAEKRLDEMGPYVFEKGEHRPKVPVEGTQGFTQCETEFGKMLENEFEDVHLAYVRAGKKCGEMLVTEGLVDRDLGAKSMDGAMEEFIDAHLADNTCEAKCSNSDLAYDVDVTNFLRNIAVMSAMLHQDSPLGNGNNYYLAHSGAEGSPGWAMVQYDHNGVLSSTSALLCDYDSCANDLVRWSIDRPTCRAFEYNQMAGPLLSDEALHSRYIQYVRDFVNDVMANSTFQQQVLAHLIAIKDEVAKDPWNDFVAAFHLELGDEGVNWKEDIFGPYYPFLPMLRERTSQILLQLEKMDAGQFPRGLDDIGETEACVDWTLDGPRATSCPDGCFYDGCYRQEFTVPAVCDESTGTCFHGVEDNMCADVPDLERYEGMKSNFDGSDQTTFCFYDPTTGPLMVAQCPVKKEVCPDSCIYDGCYREEFTVPAFCDESTGICYHGVTDEKCEGIRNTSSYDGMEMSFEGSAQPTFCFTDDMASPLRMAQCPDKGDRESASPCPYACVYEGCYREEFTVPSFCDVENGICYHGTADEKCEGIPDLGNYEGMEMSFEGSDKPAYCFKDVSVGALRVAECPPKLGHSATTPLPGGSTVTTTTSAPPVQGTETSTTTSAPPVQGTETSTTTSAPP
;
A
#
# COMPACT_ATOMS: atom_id res chain seq x y z
N SER A 1 -40.10 -35.50 28.41
CA SER A 1 -39.00 -35.22 27.48
C SER A 1 -38.72 -33.74 27.60
N SER A 2 -37.85 -33.37 28.55
CA SER A 2 -37.50 -31.98 28.82
C SER A 2 -36.68 -31.43 27.64
N THR A 3 -37.11 -30.30 27.10
CA THR A 3 -36.27 -29.48 26.21
C THR A 3 -35.21 -28.80 27.05
N GLY A 4 -33.94 -29.11 26.79
CA GLY A 4 -32.81 -28.35 27.30
C GLY A 4 -32.62 -27.06 26.52
N VAL A 5 -32.19 -26.00 27.20
CA VAL A 5 -31.77 -24.72 26.63
C VAL A 5 -30.37 -24.43 27.16
N SER A 6 -29.37 -24.44 26.27
CA SER A 6 -28.05 -23.90 26.59
C SER A 6 -28.06 -22.39 26.39
N THR A 7 -27.39 -21.65 27.26
CA THR A 7 -27.36 -20.17 27.22
C THR A 7 -25.93 -19.66 27.33
N ALA A 8 -25.47 -18.93 26.31
CA ALA A 8 -24.20 -18.18 26.31
C ALA A 8 -24.27 -16.87 27.13
N GLY A 9 -25.12 -16.81 28.16
CA GLY A 9 -25.42 -15.61 28.91
C GLY A 9 -26.47 -15.84 30.00
N VAL A 10 -26.68 -14.84 30.86
CA VAL A 10 -27.53 -14.97 32.04
C VAL A 10 -29.01 -15.09 31.66
N LEU A 11 -29.60 -16.26 31.89
CA LEU A 11 -31.06 -16.43 31.83
C LEU A 11 -31.71 -15.55 32.92
N GLY A 12 -32.66 -14.70 32.53
CA GLY A 12 -33.08 -13.51 33.28
C GLY A 12 -33.30 -13.74 34.79
N GLY A 13 -32.36 -13.24 35.60
CA GLY A 13 -32.41 -13.32 37.07
C GLY A 13 -32.02 -14.69 37.68
N ARG A 14 -31.41 -15.62 36.92
CA ARG A 14 -31.13 -16.99 37.38
C ARG A 14 -29.67 -17.46 37.31
N GLY A 15 -28.80 -16.76 36.58
CA GLY A 15 -27.36 -16.72 36.88
C GLY A 15 -26.47 -17.83 36.32
N ALA A 16 -25.16 -17.57 36.37
CA ALA A 16 -24.07 -18.28 35.70
C ALA A 16 -24.10 -18.17 34.16
N THR A 17 -22.92 -17.94 33.58
CA THR A 17 -22.60 -18.07 32.15
C THR A 17 -22.26 -19.53 31.84
N ASP A 18 -22.36 -19.92 30.56
CA ASP A 18 -21.90 -21.22 30.04
C ASP A 18 -22.48 -22.46 30.76
N VAL A 19 -23.73 -22.34 31.21
CA VAL A 19 -24.50 -23.40 31.87
C VAL A 19 -25.70 -23.84 31.03
N THR A 20 -26.04 -25.13 31.10
CA THR A 20 -27.26 -25.65 30.47
C THR A 20 -28.42 -25.68 31.47
N TYR A 21 -29.59 -25.24 31.00
CA TYR A 21 -30.84 -25.31 31.72
C TYR A 21 -31.75 -26.40 31.13
N ALA A 22 -32.50 -27.07 31.99
CA ALA A 22 -33.61 -27.94 31.63
C ALA A 22 -34.92 -27.31 32.10
N PHE A 23 -35.98 -27.42 31.30
CA PHE A 23 -37.32 -27.04 31.78
C PHE A 23 -37.88 -28.10 32.73
N ASP A 24 -38.29 -27.68 33.94
CA ASP A 24 -38.96 -28.51 34.94
C ASP A 24 -40.48 -28.30 34.88
N GLU A 25 -41.19 -29.28 34.30
CA GLU A 25 -42.65 -29.28 34.19
C GLU A 25 -43.38 -29.26 35.55
N SER A 26 -42.72 -29.62 36.66
CA SER A 26 -43.35 -29.71 37.98
C SER A 26 -43.42 -28.37 38.70
N ASP A 27 -42.40 -27.52 38.55
CA ASP A 27 -42.34 -26.17 39.11
C ASP A 27 -42.65 -25.06 38.08
N GLY A 28 -42.75 -25.39 36.78
CA GLY A 28 -42.74 -24.41 35.68
C GLY A 28 -41.35 -23.75 35.49
N ASP A 29 -40.35 -24.40 36.07
CA ASP A 29 -38.93 -24.08 36.25
C ASP A 29 -38.07 -24.02 34.98
N PHE A 30 -36.99 -23.22 34.96
CA PHE A 30 -35.74 -23.63 34.33
C PHE A 30 -34.71 -23.94 35.43
N ILE A 31 -34.16 -25.15 35.43
CA ILE A 31 -33.23 -25.69 36.43
C ILE A 31 -31.90 -26.08 35.79
N TYR A 32 -30.80 -25.93 36.53
CA TYR A 32 -29.46 -26.26 36.04
C TYR A 32 -29.25 -27.78 35.86
N THR A 33 -28.58 -28.16 34.76
CA THR A 33 -28.14 -29.53 34.49
C THR A 33 -26.74 -29.52 33.86
N GLN A 34 -25.86 -30.42 34.29
CA GLN A 34 -24.51 -30.56 33.70
C GLN A 34 -24.51 -31.41 32.42
N ASP A 35 -25.43 -32.38 32.32
CA ASP A 35 -25.52 -33.29 31.16
C ASP A 35 -26.91 -33.19 30.50
N PRO A 36 -27.06 -32.47 29.37
CA PRO A 36 -28.26 -32.51 28.53
C PRO A 36 -28.18 -33.66 27.50
N THR A 37 -27.80 -34.86 27.91
CA THR A 37 -27.61 -35.99 26.99
C THR A 37 -28.93 -36.42 26.33
N PRO A 38 -29.07 -36.36 24.98
CA PRO A 38 -30.31 -36.72 24.31
C PRO A 38 -30.66 -38.21 24.50
N GLY A 39 -31.60 -38.48 25.41
CA GLY A 39 -32.09 -39.83 25.72
C GLY A 39 -31.77 -40.32 27.14
N GLU A 40 -30.99 -39.59 27.93
CA GLU A 40 -30.80 -39.88 29.36
C GLU A 40 -31.61 -38.93 30.26
N VAL A 41 -31.49 -39.10 31.59
CA VAL A 41 -32.20 -38.28 32.57
C VAL A 41 -31.27 -37.17 33.05
N ASN A 42 -31.68 -35.91 32.83
CA ASN A 42 -30.94 -34.72 33.26
C ASN A 42 -30.48 -34.79 34.73
N ILE A 43 -29.20 -34.53 34.97
CA ILE A 43 -28.62 -34.51 36.32
C ILE A 43 -28.82 -33.12 36.92
N ILE A 44 -29.88 -32.99 37.72
CA ILE A 44 -30.23 -31.73 38.41
C ILE A 44 -29.23 -31.48 39.54
N LEU A 45 -28.50 -30.37 39.45
CA LEU A 45 -27.57 -29.91 40.46
C LEU A 45 -28.00 -28.52 40.98
N PRO A 46 -27.67 -28.16 42.23
CA PRO A 46 -27.83 -26.77 42.67
C PRO A 46 -27.00 -25.86 41.77
N LEU A 47 -27.56 -24.70 41.40
CA LEU A 47 -26.82 -23.65 40.71
C LEU A 47 -25.52 -23.37 41.50
N PRO A 48 -24.34 -23.33 40.84
CA PRO A 48 -23.17 -22.75 41.48
C PRO A 48 -23.49 -21.31 41.90
N PRO A 49 -22.90 -20.81 43.00
CA PRO A 49 -23.04 -19.39 43.33
C PRO A 49 -22.57 -18.55 42.14
N LEU A 50 -23.23 -17.41 41.93
CA LEU A 50 -22.77 -16.42 40.96
C LEU A 50 -21.31 -16.06 41.26
N GLU A 51 -20.45 -16.18 40.25
CA GLU A 51 -19.09 -15.63 40.29
C GLU A 51 -19.21 -14.13 40.59
N THR A 52 -18.59 -13.69 41.69
CA THR A 52 -18.53 -12.26 42.03
C THR A 52 -17.53 -11.54 41.12
N ASP A 53 -17.68 -10.24 40.94
CA ASP A 53 -16.73 -9.42 40.16
C ASP A 53 -15.26 -9.59 40.62
N GLU A 54 -15.03 -9.83 41.92
CA GLU A 54 -13.69 -10.10 42.46
C GLU A 54 -13.17 -11.48 42.05
N GLU A 55 -14.01 -12.52 42.12
CA GLU A 55 -13.68 -13.88 41.67
C GLU A 55 -13.45 -13.92 40.14
N MET A 56 -14.29 -13.22 39.37
CA MET A 56 -14.14 -13.07 37.93
C MET A 56 -12.81 -12.42 37.58
N ARG A 57 -12.52 -11.21 38.09
CA ARG A 57 -11.26 -10.52 37.76
C ARG A 57 -10.04 -11.32 38.20
N ALA A 58 -10.13 -12.08 39.30
CA ALA A 58 -9.08 -13.01 39.71
C ALA A 58 -8.91 -14.19 38.72
N ARG A 59 -10.01 -14.79 38.23
CA ARG A 59 -9.99 -15.81 37.17
C ARG A 59 -9.40 -15.26 35.87
N LEU A 60 -9.85 -14.11 35.40
CA LEU A 60 -9.36 -13.47 34.16
C LEU A 60 -7.87 -13.12 34.24
N ALA A 61 -7.40 -12.64 35.40
CA ALA A 61 -5.98 -12.41 35.64
C ALA A 61 -5.16 -13.71 35.63
N ALA A 62 -5.71 -14.81 36.17
CA ALA A 62 -5.06 -16.12 36.12
C ALA A 62 -5.02 -16.70 34.69
N GLU A 63 -6.14 -16.65 33.95
CA GLU A 63 -6.22 -17.05 32.54
C GLU A 63 -5.24 -16.24 31.68
N ASN A 64 -5.11 -14.92 31.89
CA ASN A 64 -4.10 -14.11 31.20
C ASN A 64 -2.66 -14.56 31.53
N ALA A 65 -2.36 -14.85 32.80
CA ALA A 65 -1.02 -15.22 33.25
C ALA A 65 -0.51 -16.56 32.67
N GLU A 66 -1.40 -17.50 32.35
CA GLU A 66 -1.03 -18.79 31.70
C GLU A 66 -0.32 -18.57 30.35
N GLY A 67 -0.67 -17.52 29.62
CA GLY A 67 -0.08 -17.20 28.32
C GLY A 67 1.28 -16.48 28.37
N THR A 68 1.71 -15.97 29.53
CA THR A 68 2.86 -15.04 29.61
C THR A 68 4.20 -15.68 29.23
N GLU A 69 4.51 -16.85 29.79
CA GLU A 69 5.70 -17.62 29.41
C GLU A 69 5.60 -18.17 27.99
N PHE A 70 4.41 -18.67 27.61
CA PHE A 70 4.15 -19.19 26.27
C PHE A 70 4.42 -18.13 25.21
N PHE A 71 3.75 -16.97 25.25
CA PHE A 71 3.95 -15.90 24.26
C PHE A 71 5.28 -15.16 24.38
N ASN A 72 6.07 -15.41 25.44
CA ASN A 72 7.27 -14.65 25.79
C ASN A 72 6.99 -13.13 25.75
N MET A 73 5.92 -12.73 26.45
CA MET A 73 5.35 -11.39 26.39
C MET A 73 4.55 -11.08 27.65
N ASP A 74 4.96 -10.07 28.40
CA ASP A 74 4.17 -9.47 29.49
C ASP A 74 3.09 -8.50 28.94
N ASP A 75 2.25 -7.98 29.83
CA ASP A 75 1.17 -7.03 29.48
C ASP A 75 1.70 -5.68 28.93
N ASN A 76 3.01 -5.40 29.05
CA ASN A 76 3.68 -4.23 28.49
C ASN A 76 4.39 -4.52 27.15
N GLY A 77 4.25 -5.75 26.61
CA GLY A 77 4.90 -6.15 25.36
C GLY A 77 6.40 -6.47 25.47
N LEU A 78 6.92 -6.72 26.67
CA LEU A 78 8.31 -7.06 26.94
C LEU A 78 8.52 -8.58 27.07
N PRO A 79 9.66 -9.14 26.61
CA PRO A 79 10.01 -10.54 26.87
C PRO A 79 10.17 -10.84 28.36
N VAL A 80 9.94 -12.10 28.74
CA VAL A 80 9.93 -12.56 30.14
C VAL A 80 11.02 -13.60 30.41
N GLU A 81 11.53 -13.63 31.64
CA GLU A 81 12.46 -14.68 32.07
C GLU A 81 11.75 -16.04 32.06
N GLY A 82 12.33 -17.03 31.38
CA GLY A 82 11.70 -18.34 31.20
C GLY A 82 10.70 -18.42 30.04
N GLY A 83 10.51 -17.35 29.27
CA GLY A 83 9.70 -17.37 28.05
C GLY A 83 10.16 -18.43 27.06
N PHE A 84 9.21 -19.04 26.33
CA PHE A 84 9.47 -20.13 25.41
C PHE A 84 10.26 -19.65 24.17
N ASP A 85 11.07 -20.56 23.59
CA ASP A 85 11.82 -20.38 22.32
C ASP A 85 10.94 -19.76 21.21
N GLU A 86 11.51 -19.05 20.23
CA GLU A 86 10.76 -18.22 19.26
C GLU A 86 9.71 -19.00 18.44
N VAL A 87 9.97 -20.28 18.15
CA VAL A 87 9.09 -21.19 17.39
C VAL A 87 8.81 -22.45 18.19
N VAL A 88 7.55 -22.90 18.16
CA VAL A 88 7.12 -24.20 18.72
C VAL A 88 6.24 -24.95 17.72
N ASP A 89 6.06 -26.25 17.93
CA ASP A 89 5.17 -27.06 17.12
C ASP A 89 3.79 -27.16 17.78
N ILE A 90 2.73 -27.04 16.98
CA ILE A 90 1.38 -27.48 17.34
C ILE A 90 1.08 -28.74 16.54
N ARG A 91 0.79 -29.83 17.24
CA ARG A 91 0.56 -31.16 16.66
C ARG A 91 -0.86 -31.60 17.00
N MET A 92 -1.69 -31.82 16.00
CA MET A 92 -3.11 -32.14 16.14
C MET A 92 -3.43 -33.50 15.52
N GLU A 93 -4.12 -34.37 16.26
CA GLU A 93 -4.66 -35.64 15.75
C GLU A 93 -6.11 -35.45 15.32
N ILE A 94 -6.43 -35.87 14.09
CA ILE A 94 -7.70 -35.60 13.42
C ILE A 94 -8.11 -36.87 12.67
N ASP A 95 -9.39 -37.25 12.67
CA ASP A 95 -9.83 -38.35 11.80
C ASP A 95 -9.50 -38.03 10.33
N ALA A 96 -8.87 -38.99 9.63
CA ALA A 96 -8.33 -38.74 8.30
C ALA A 96 -9.42 -38.41 7.25
N ALA A 97 -10.64 -38.94 7.40
CA ALA A 97 -11.76 -38.61 6.52
C ALA A 97 -12.36 -37.25 6.86
N VAL A 98 -12.37 -36.86 8.14
CA VAL A 98 -12.75 -35.50 8.59
C VAL A 98 -11.75 -34.47 8.04
N TRP A 99 -10.44 -34.70 8.19
CA TRP A 99 -9.41 -33.82 7.62
C TRP A 99 -9.54 -33.70 6.10
N GLN A 100 -9.68 -34.82 5.39
CA GLN A 100 -9.84 -34.80 3.94
C GLN A 100 -11.09 -33.99 3.52
N LYS A 101 -12.25 -34.24 4.13
CA LYS A 101 -13.48 -33.49 3.79
C LYS A 101 -13.35 -32.00 4.12
N MET A 102 -12.74 -31.65 5.26
CA MET A 102 -12.54 -30.25 5.62
C MET A 102 -11.64 -29.53 4.60
N MET A 103 -10.56 -30.17 4.14
CA MET A 103 -9.69 -29.60 3.11
C MET A 103 -10.35 -29.56 1.72
N GLU A 104 -11.20 -30.53 1.38
CA GLU A 104 -12.04 -30.48 0.18
C GLU A 104 -13.02 -29.30 0.23
N ASP A 105 -13.63 -29.02 1.38
CA ASP A 105 -14.68 -28.00 1.59
C ASP A 105 -14.19 -26.73 2.29
N GLN A 106 -12.87 -26.45 2.19
CA GLN A 106 -12.19 -25.44 2.98
C GLN A 106 -12.70 -24.00 2.82
N SER A 107 -13.32 -23.64 1.69
CA SER A 107 -13.90 -22.31 1.46
C SER A 107 -15.20 -22.03 2.24
N TYR A 108 -15.84 -23.05 2.82
CA TYR A 108 -17.15 -22.90 3.47
C TYR A 108 -17.10 -22.58 4.98
N GLU A 109 -15.91 -22.56 5.58
CA GLU A 109 -15.71 -22.23 7.02
C GLU A 109 -16.54 -23.10 8.00
N ILE A 110 -16.67 -24.40 7.71
CA ILE A 110 -17.49 -25.34 8.51
C ILE A 110 -16.68 -25.95 9.66
N TYR A 111 -17.24 -25.94 10.87
CA TYR A 111 -16.63 -26.59 12.03
C TYR A 111 -16.55 -28.11 11.89
N ASN A 112 -15.35 -28.63 12.16
CA ASN A 112 -14.98 -30.03 12.24
C ASN A 112 -14.28 -30.29 13.59
N TYR A 113 -14.08 -31.55 13.97
CA TYR A 113 -13.50 -31.92 15.28
C TYR A 113 -12.08 -32.47 15.14
N PHE A 114 -11.23 -32.15 16.11
CA PHE A 114 -9.96 -32.82 16.33
C PHE A 114 -10.04 -33.71 17.58
N LEU A 115 -9.22 -34.76 17.64
CA LEU A 115 -9.28 -35.77 18.70
C LEU A 115 -8.47 -35.37 19.94
N ASN A 116 -7.29 -34.81 19.72
CA ASN A 116 -6.40 -34.25 20.74
C ASN A 116 -5.37 -33.33 20.05
N ALA A 117 -4.63 -32.56 20.86
CA ALA A 117 -3.51 -31.77 20.39
C ALA A 117 -2.38 -31.72 21.41
N SER A 118 -1.18 -31.34 20.98
CA SER A 118 -0.04 -31.07 21.85
C SER A 118 0.81 -29.92 21.32
N VAL A 119 1.52 -29.27 22.24
CA VAL A 119 2.57 -28.30 21.92
C VAL A 119 3.91 -28.92 22.27
N THR A 120 4.87 -28.92 21.34
CA THR A 120 6.21 -29.49 21.55
C THR A 120 7.29 -28.48 21.17
N LYS A 121 8.51 -28.68 21.65
CA LYS A 121 9.67 -27.93 21.14
C LYS A 121 9.89 -28.21 19.66
N MET A 122 10.40 -27.21 18.94
CA MET A 122 10.68 -27.30 17.50
C MET A 122 11.79 -28.33 17.18
N ASP A 123 12.87 -28.33 17.97
CA ASP A 123 14.06 -29.17 17.76
C ASP A 123 14.07 -30.47 18.58
N ALA A 124 13.11 -30.64 19.49
CA ALA A 124 12.91 -31.84 20.30
C ALA A 124 11.41 -32.16 20.41
N PRO A 125 10.78 -32.75 19.38
CA PRO A 125 9.34 -33.06 19.40
C PRO A 125 8.91 -34.03 20.50
N GLU A 126 9.84 -34.75 21.13
CA GLU A 126 9.62 -35.55 22.33
C GLU A 126 9.42 -34.71 23.62
N ASP A 127 9.92 -33.47 23.65
CA ASP A 127 9.72 -32.52 24.74
C ASP A 127 8.35 -31.84 24.59
N ILE A 128 7.33 -32.50 25.13
CA ILE A 128 5.96 -31.98 25.20
C ILE A 128 5.88 -30.85 26.23
N LEU A 129 5.51 -29.66 25.76
CA LEU A 129 5.32 -28.43 26.54
C LEU A 129 3.89 -28.36 27.10
N LEU A 130 2.90 -28.82 26.33
CA LEU A 130 1.50 -28.95 26.77
C LEU A 130 0.82 -30.12 26.03
N ASN A 131 -0.10 -30.81 26.71
CA ASN A 131 -0.92 -31.86 26.12
C ASN A 131 -2.41 -31.58 26.35
N LEU A 132 -3.19 -31.57 25.28
CA LEU A 132 -4.62 -31.28 25.23
C LEU A 132 -5.35 -32.56 24.84
N GLY A 133 -5.68 -33.37 25.85
CA GLY A 133 -6.20 -34.74 25.67
C GLY A 133 -7.68 -34.84 25.34
N SER A 134 -8.44 -33.75 25.45
CA SER A 134 -9.87 -33.69 25.14
C SER A 134 -10.10 -33.17 23.72
N PRO A 135 -11.08 -33.72 22.96
CA PRO A 135 -11.45 -33.20 21.65
C PRO A 135 -11.86 -31.71 21.68
N GLY A 136 -11.40 -30.95 20.69
CA GLY A 136 -11.89 -29.61 20.39
C GLY A 136 -12.52 -29.56 18.99
N ARG A 137 -12.94 -28.36 18.57
CA ARG A 137 -13.42 -28.11 17.20
C ARG A 137 -12.63 -27.00 16.52
N PHE A 138 -12.61 -27.02 15.21
CA PHE A 138 -11.87 -26.07 14.41
C PHE A 138 -12.47 -25.94 13.00
N ARG A 139 -12.15 -24.85 12.32
CA ARG A 139 -12.58 -24.56 10.94
C ARG A 139 -11.55 -23.67 10.27
N THR A 140 -11.61 -23.58 8.95
CA THR A 140 -10.99 -22.47 8.23
C THR A 140 -11.65 -21.13 8.59
N LYS A 141 -10.89 -20.03 8.50
CA LYS A 141 -11.35 -18.66 8.83
C LYS A 141 -10.57 -17.62 8.05
N GLY A 142 -11.23 -16.83 7.20
CA GLY A 142 -10.61 -15.68 6.54
C GLY A 142 -11.43 -15.19 5.34
N GLN A 143 -11.02 -14.05 4.77
CA GLN A 143 -11.57 -13.55 3.51
C GLN A 143 -10.51 -13.77 2.41
N SER A 144 -9.64 -12.78 2.13
CA SER A 144 -8.51 -12.91 1.20
C SER A 144 -7.59 -14.08 1.55
N THR A 145 -7.16 -14.19 2.81
CA THR A 145 -6.27 -15.25 3.31
C THR A 145 -6.81 -16.68 3.09
N LEU A 146 -8.14 -16.85 3.11
CA LEU A 146 -8.78 -18.12 2.82
C LEU A 146 -9.01 -18.32 1.31
N ALA A 147 -9.45 -17.28 0.59
CA ALA A 147 -9.71 -17.33 -0.84
C ALA A 147 -8.42 -17.62 -1.64
N TYR A 148 -7.36 -16.82 -1.45
CA TYR A 148 -6.06 -17.03 -2.10
C TYR A 148 -5.40 -18.35 -1.66
N GLY A 149 -5.48 -18.71 -0.37
CA GLY A 149 -4.95 -19.99 0.10
C GLY A 149 -5.64 -21.20 -0.55
N THR A 150 -6.98 -21.15 -0.66
CA THR A 150 -7.75 -22.17 -1.37
C THR A 150 -7.40 -22.21 -2.85
N CYS A 151 -7.38 -21.04 -3.51
CA CYS A 151 -7.23 -20.96 -4.96
C CYS A 151 -5.82 -21.31 -5.46
N LEU A 152 -4.78 -20.87 -4.75
CA LEU A 152 -3.39 -21.21 -5.07
C LEU A 152 -2.99 -22.63 -4.62
N GLY A 153 -3.85 -23.33 -3.85
CA GLY A 153 -3.56 -24.65 -3.29
C GLY A 153 -2.48 -24.61 -2.20
N ARG A 154 -2.57 -23.63 -1.29
CA ARG A 154 -1.61 -23.36 -0.21
C ARG A 154 -2.21 -23.62 1.17
N SER A 155 -1.41 -23.40 2.22
CA SER A 155 -1.89 -23.38 3.60
C SER A 155 -2.97 -22.31 3.79
N VAL A 156 -4.02 -22.66 4.54
CA VAL A 156 -5.18 -21.82 4.83
C VAL A 156 -5.29 -21.52 6.33
N PRO A 157 -5.76 -20.32 6.72
CA PRO A 157 -5.92 -19.93 8.13
C PRO A 157 -7.03 -20.70 8.85
N PHE A 158 -6.86 -20.93 10.15
CA PHE A 158 -7.80 -21.67 11.01
C PHE A 158 -8.30 -20.86 12.22
N SER A 159 -9.53 -21.15 12.65
CA SER A 159 -10.08 -20.84 13.98
C SER A 159 -10.19 -22.13 14.77
N ILE A 160 -9.63 -22.19 15.98
CA ILE A 160 -9.61 -23.38 16.83
C ILE A 160 -10.25 -23.05 18.18
N ASP A 161 -11.23 -23.88 18.57
CA ASP A 161 -11.88 -23.89 19.87
C ASP A 161 -11.35 -25.10 20.65
N TRP A 162 -10.58 -24.84 21.69
CA TRP A 162 -9.83 -25.86 22.45
C TRP A 162 -10.68 -26.55 23.53
N ASP A 163 -11.82 -25.98 23.92
CA ASP A 163 -12.60 -26.35 25.10
C ASP A 163 -13.97 -27.01 24.80
N GLU A 164 -14.24 -27.34 23.53
CA GLU A 164 -15.54 -27.84 23.04
C GLU A 164 -16.11 -29.04 23.82
N THR A 165 -15.26 -29.99 24.25
CA THR A 165 -15.69 -31.17 25.04
C THR A 165 -15.22 -31.14 26.50
N ASP A 166 -14.38 -30.18 26.87
CA ASP A 166 -13.92 -29.94 28.24
C ASP A 166 -13.77 -28.44 28.47
N ALA A 167 -14.77 -27.85 29.13
CA ALA A 167 -14.83 -26.42 29.43
C ALA A 167 -13.67 -25.91 30.31
N ASN A 168 -12.79 -26.77 30.81
CA ASN A 168 -11.56 -26.40 31.55
C ASN A 168 -10.29 -26.52 30.70
N GLN A 169 -10.34 -27.12 29.51
CA GLN A 169 -9.16 -27.25 28.65
C GLN A 169 -8.77 -25.89 28.07
N ARG A 170 -7.50 -25.50 28.20
CA ARG A 170 -6.96 -24.24 27.67
C ARG A 170 -5.64 -24.49 26.96
N LEU A 171 -5.41 -23.78 25.87
CA LEU A 171 -4.06 -23.61 25.31
C LEU A 171 -3.46 -22.36 25.97
N PHE A 172 -2.76 -22.51 27.10
CA PHE A 172 -2.10 -21.39 27.80
C PHE A 172 -3.03 -20.17 28.01
N GLY A 173 -4.14 -20.36 28.72
CA GLY A 173 -5.21 -19.37 28.89
C GLY A 173 -6.26 -19.32 27.76
N MET A 174 -5.92 -19.68 26.52
CA MET A 174 -6.85 -19.58 25.39
C MET A 174 -7.92 -20.69 25.39
N ARG A 175 -9.19 -20.29 25.36
CA ARG A 175 -10.33 -21.12 24.90
C ARG A 175 -10.34 -21.19 23.38
N ARG A 176 -10.08 -20.06 22.72
CA ARG A 176 -10.04 -19.91 21.26
C ARG A 176 -8.74 -19.28 20.81
N SER A 177 -8.18 -19.77 19.71
CA SER A 177 -7.03 -19.14 19.03
C SER A 177 -7.19 -19.21 17.52
N TYR A 178 -6.51 -18.32 16.82
CA TYR A 178 -6.41 -18.35 15.37
C TYR A 178 -5.02 -18.81 14.94
N LEU A 179 -4.94 -19.60 13.87
CA LEU A 179 -3.70 -19.84 13.13
C LEU A 179 -3.75 -19.00 11.87
N ARG A 180 -2.98 -17.92 11.82
CA ARG A 180 -2.94 -16.98 10.69
C ARG A 180 -1.85 -17.38 9.70
N THR A 181 -2.14 -17.27 8.41
CA THR A 181 -1.14 -17.40 7.33
C THR A 181 -0.48 -16.05 7.07
N HIS A 182 0.68 -16.07 6.42
CA HIS A 182 1.52 -14.90 6.16
C HIS A 182 1.27 -14.29 4.76
N LEU A 183 0.06 -14.47 4.20
CA LEU A 183 -0.31 -13.82 2.94
C LEU A 183 -0.23 -12.29 3.11
N GLY A 184 0.53 -11.64 2.22
CA GLY A 184 0.78 -10.20 2.27
C GLY A 184 1.89 -9.78 3.24
N ASP A 185 2.36 -10.66 4.14
CA ASP A 185 3.49 -10.41 5.02
C ASP A 185 4.74 -11.22 4.62
N PRO A 186 5.57 -10.71 3.70
CA PRO A 186 6.85 -11.35 3.36
C PRO A 186 7.86 -11.47 4.51
N SER A 187 7.67 -10.74 5.61
CA SER A 187 8.59 -10.74 6.75
C SER A 187 8.28 -11.84 7.76
N PHE A 188 7.04 -12.36 7.74
CA PHE A 188 6.48 -13.30 8.72
C PHE A 188 6.50 -12.76 10.17
N VAL A 189 6.68 -11.45 10.39
CA VAL A 189 6.79 -10.83 11.72
C VAL A 189 5.96 -9.56 11.93
N ARG A 190 5.12 -9.14 10.97
CA ARG A 190 4.35 -7.88 11.10
C ARG A 190 3.35 -7.92 12.25
N GLU A 191 2.51 -8.96 12.28
CA GLU A 191 1.56 -9.25 13.39
C GLU A 191 2.29 -9.36 14.74
N TRP A 192 3.35 -10.18 14.79
CA TRP A 192 4.18 -10.41 15.98
C TRP A 192 4.79 -9.13 16.55
N SER A 193 5.23 -8.24 15.66
CA SER A 193 5.83 -6.96 16.02
C SER A 193 4.77 -5.96 16.47
N MET A 194 3.69 -5.81 15.69
CA MET A 194 2.67 -4.79 15.91
C MET A 194 1.97 -4.95 17.25
N HIS A 195 1.60 -6.15 17.65
CA HIS A 195 0.97 -6.32 18.96
C HIS A 195 1.92 -6.07 20.14
N ARG A 196 3.23 -6.33 19.99
CA ARG A 196 4.25 -5.90 20.97
C ARG A 196 4.41 -4.38 21.02
N MET A 197 4.28 -3.70 19.88
CA MET A 197 4.33 -2.24 19.78
C MET A 197 3.09 -1.59 20.41
N LEU A 198 1.89 -2.14 20.17
CA LEU A 198 0.64 -1.70 20.79
C LEU A 198 0.69 -1.84 22.32
N ALA A 199 1.12 -2.99 22.84
CA ALA A 199 1.28 -3.22 24.27
C ALA A 199 2.26 -2.22 24.92
N ARG A 200 3.43 -1.98 24.29
CA ARG A 200 4.41 -0.98 24.76
C ARG A 200 3.89 0.45 24.76
N PHE A 201 2.93 0.76 23.90
CA PHE A 201 2.27 2.06 23.85
C PHE A 201 1.02 2.16 24.74
N GLY A 202 0.73 1.12 25.53
CA GLY A 202 -0.44 1.06 26.40
C GLY A 202 -1.76 1.06 25.62
N LEU A 203 -1.78 0.41 24.46
CA LEU A 203 -2.97 0.15 23.66
C LEU A 203 -3.45 -1.30 23.81
N PRO A 204 -4.75 -1.55 23.57
CA PRO A 204 -5.29 -2.90 23.48
C PRO A 204 -4.55 -3.74 22.43
N HIS A 205 -4.24 -4.98 22.77
CA HIS A 205 -3.38 -5.86 21.97
C HIS A 205 -3.74 -7.34 22.19
N LEU A 206 -3.33 -8.18 21.25
CA LEU A 206 -3.46 -9.64 21.26
C LEU A 206 -2.07 -10.23 21.37
N ARG A 207 -1.86 -11.31 22.13
CA ARG A 207 -0.56 -11.98 22.12
C ARG A 207 -0.48 -12.94 20.93
N THR A 208 0.69 -12.98 20.31
CA THR A 208 0.96 -13.82 19.14
C THR A 208 2.31 -14.51 19.21
N ARG A 209 2.41 -15.66 18.51
CA ARG A 209 3.57 -16.53 18.47
C ARG A 209 3.63 -17.30 17.15
N THR A 210 4.83 -17.36 16.57
CA THR A 210 5.08 -18.19 15.39
C THR A 210 5.10 -19.67 15.76
N VAL A 211 4.35 -20.49 15.02
CA VAL A 211 4.21 -21.94 15.24
C VAL A 211 4.28 -22.72 13.93
N ARG A 212 4.83 -23.94 14.00
CA ARG A 212 4.68 -24.94 12.93
C ARG A 212 3.46 -25.78 13.21
N PHE A 213 2.52 -25.84 12.27
CA PHE A 213 1.33 -26.67 12.41
C PHE A 213 1.50 -28.03 11.75
N PHE A 214 1.20 -29.09 12.49
CA PHE A 214 1.18 -30.48 12.01
C PHE A 214 -0.20 -31.10 12.22
N ALA A 215 -0.78 -31.64 11.16
CA ALA A 215 -2.02 -32.42 11.20
C ALA A 215 -1.69 -33.88 10.91
N ASN A 216 -2.05 -34.80 11.83
CA ASN A 216 -1.75 -36.24 11.71
C ASN A 216 -0.26 -36.58 11.45
N GLY A 217 0.64 -35.73 11.93
CA GLY A 217 2.09 -35.86 11.76
C GLY A 217 2.66 -35.22 10.49
N GLU A 218 1.82 -34.83 9.54
CA GLU A 218 2.22 -34.13 8.32
C GLU A 218 2.31 -32.62 8.56
N TYR A 219 3.33 -31.96 8.01
CA TYR A 219 3.51 -30.51 8.11
C TYR A 219 2.51 -29.77 7.22
N VAL A 220 1.78 -28.81 7.79
CA VAL A 220 0.76 -28.01 7.09
C VAL A 220 1.30 -26.63 6.70
N GLY A 221 2.12 -26.03 7.55
CA GLY A 221 2.69 -24.69 7.32
C GLY A 221 3.22 -24.03 8.59
N LEU A 222 3.82 -22.86 8.39
CA LEU A 222 4.24 -21.90 9.41
C LEU A 222 3.11 -20.88 9.58
N TYR A 223 2.62 -20.74 10.80
CA TYR A 223 1.49 -19.89 11.15
C TYR A 223 1.88 -18.93 12.26
N GLU A 224 1.27 -17.75 12.27
CA GLU A 224 1.24 -16.93 13.47
C GLU A 224 0.01 -17.35 14.28
N LEU A 225 0.23 -18.01 15.42
CA LEU A 225 -0.84 -18.24 16.38
C LEU A 225 -1.17 -16.92 17.07
N MET A 226 -2.44 -16.57 17.12
CA MET A 226 -2.97 -15.35 17.70
C MET A 226 -4.07 -15.67 18.73
N GLU A 227 -4.05 -14.97 19.87
CA GLU A 227 -5.19 -14.90 20.79
C GLU A 227 -6.44 -14.39 20.07
N ALA A 228 -7.55 -15.12 20.20
CA ALA A 228 -8.82 -14.66 19.66
C ALA A 228 -9.35 -13.44 20.47
N PRO A 229 -9.70 -12.30 19.83
CA PRO A 229 -10.18 -11.10 20.53
C PRO A 229 -11.47 -11.32 21.33
N ASP A 230 -12.27 -12.29 20.88
CA ASP A 230 -13.53 -12.74 21.47
C ASP A 230 -13.34 -13.58 22.74
N GLN A 231 -12.45 -13.14 23.64
CA GLN A 231 -12.18 -13.75 24.94
C GLN A 231 -12.20 -12.73 26.08
N ASP A 232 -12.88 -13.07 27.17
CA ASP A 232 -13.09 -12.23 28.36
C ASP A 232 -11.77 -11.79 29.03
N TYR A 233 -10.79 -12.68 29.15
CA TYR A 233 -9.49 -12.33 29.75
C TYR A 233 -8.66 -11.38 28.87
N VAL A 234 -8.77 -11.47 27.54
CA VAL A 234 -8.11 -10.58 26.57
C VAL A 234 -8.70 -9.17 26.64
N PHE A 235 -10.03 -9.08 26.74
CA PHE A 235 -10.72 -7.81 26.96
C PHE A 235 -10.32 -7.20 28.31
N HIS A 236 -10.35 -7.99 29.38
CA HIS A 236 -9.98 -7.56 30.74
C HIS A 236 -8.53 -7.05 30.85
N ARG A 237 -7.56 -7.64 30.13
CA ARG A 237 -6.18 -7.14 30.07
C ARG A 237 -6.10 -5.67 29.62
N SER A 238 -6.99 -5.26 28.72
CA SER A 238 -7.02 -3.89 28.16
C SER A 238 -8.01 -2.97 28.89
N PHE A 239 -9.08 -3.52 29.46
CA PHE A 239 -10.15 -2.79 30.14
C PHE A 239 -10.41 -3.37 31.54
N PRO A 240 -9.45 -3.29 32.48
CA PRO A 240 -9.49 -4.04 33.75
C PRO A 240 -10.65 -3.64 34.69
N ASP A 241 -11.21 -2.44 34.51
CA ASP A 241 -12.34 -1.91 35.30
C ASP A 241 -13.70 -2.09 34.60
N PHE A 242 -13.80 -2.94 33.55
CA PHE A 242 -15.05 -3.13 32.81
C PHE A 242 -16.23 -3.57 33.69
N ASN A 243 -17.45 -3.20 33.28
CA ASN A 243 -18.70 -3.60 33.91
C ASN A 243 -19.28 -4.84 33.21
N PRO A 244 -19.34 -6.01 33.86
CA PRO A 244 -19.82 -7.25 33.23
C PRO A 244 -21.26 -7.18 32.69
N GLU A 245 -22.09 -6.26 33.17
CA GLU A 245 -23.48 -6.10 32.70
C GLU A 245 -23.62 -5.22 31.44
N ASN A 246 -22.64 -4.35 31.15
CA ASN A 246 -22.77 -3.29 30.12
C ASN A 246 -21.49 -3.06 29.29
N TYR A 247 -20.56 -4.00 29.28
CA TYR A 247 -19.42 -3.99 28.35
C TYR A 247 -19.81 -4.63 27.00
N ALA A 248 -19.08 -4.28 25.95
CA ALA A 248 -19.16 -4.96 24.66
C ALA A 248 -17.87 -4.80 23.84
N LEU A 249 -17.68 -5.73 22.90
CA LEU A 249 -16.67 -5.68 21.85
C LEU A 249 -17.35 -6.00 20.52
N TYR A 250 -17.28 -5.09 19.56
CA TYR A 250 -17.83 -5.25 18.22
C TYR A 250 -16.71 -5.32 17.18
N LYS A 251 -16.72 -6.35 16.33
CA LYS A 251 -15.83 -6.44 15.16
C LYS A 251 -16.43 -5.66 14.00
N VAL A 252 -15.72 -4.64 13.52
CA VAL A 252 -16.06 -3.99 12.25
C VAL A 252 -15.46 -4.83 11.11
N LYS A 253 -16.29 -5.33 10.19
CA LYS A 253 -15.86 -6.18 9.06
C LYS A 253 -15.79 -5.37 7.78
N THR A 254 -14.95 -5.78 6.83
CA THR A 254 -14.78 -5.15 5.50
C THR A 254 -16.12 -4.80 4.81
N LEU A 255 -17.14 -5.65 4.98
CA LEU A 255 -18.47 -5.50 4.39
C LEU A 255 -19.36 -4.43 5.05
N SER A 256 -18.91 -3.74 6.10
CA SER A 256 -19.61 -2.56 6.65
C SER A 256 -19.14 -1.24 6.03
N ILE A 257 -18.04 -1.25 5.26
CA ILE A 257 -17.42 -0.06 4.69
C ILE A 257 -18.39 0.60 3.70
N GLY A 258 -18.52 1.93 3.77
CA GLY A 258 -19.32 2.72 2.84
C GLY A 258 -20.84 2.56 2.99
N CYS A 259 -21.34 2.05 4.11
CA CYS A 259 -22.77 1.87 4.29
C CYS A 259 -23.55 3.18 4.10
N GLY A 260 -24.57 3.14 3.24
CA GLY A 260 -25.40 4.30 2.89
C GLY A 260 -24.90 5.10 1.69
N LEU A 261 -23.62 4.99 1.33
CA LEU A 261 -23.01 5.66 0.16
C LEU A 261 -23.24 4.92 -1.17
N TYR A 262 -24.16 3.95 -1.20
CA TYR A 262 -24.46 3.10 -2.34
C TYR A 262 -25.09 3.88 -3.51
N SER A 263 -24.79 3.49 -4.75
CA SER A 263 -25.35 4.18 -5.92
C SER A 263 -26.86 3.94 -6.05
N SER A 264 -27.52 4.78 -6.85
CA SER A 264 -28.93 4.55 -7.18
C SER A 264 -29.16 3.24 -7.93
N GLN A 265 -28.15 2.73 -8.65
CA GLN A 265 -28.23 1.49 -9.39
C GLN A 265 -28.12 0.27 -8.48
N ASP A 266 -27.25 0.33 -7.46
CA ASP A 266 -27.10 -0.72 -6.45
C ASP A 266 -28.38 -0.90 -5.65
N VAL A 267 -28.98 0.21 -5.24
CA VAL A 267 -30.27 0.22 -4.56
C VAL A 267 -31.38 -0.32 -5.46
N GLU A 268 -31.43 0.02 -6.76
CA GLU A 268 -32.42 -0.54 -7.69
C GLU A 268 -32.19 -2.05 -7.95
N ARG A 269 -30.93 -2.50 -7.96
CA ARG A 269 -30.54 -3.92 -8.08
C ARG A 269 -31.02 -4.71 -6.86
N ALA A 270 -30.74 -4.21 -5.66
CA ALA A 270 -31.19 -4.77 -4.39
C ALA A 270 -32.74 -4.78 -4.27
N GLU A 271 -33.42 -3.70 -4.65
CA GLU A 271 -34.89 -3.61 -4.62
C GLU A 271 -35.56 -4.66 -5.53
N LYS A 272 -34.94 -5.05 -6.65
CA LYS A 272 -35.41 -6.15 -7.52
C LYS A 272 -35.20 -7.54 -6.92
N ARG A 273 -34.24 -7.70 -6.01
CA ARG A 273 -33.87 -8.96 -5.35
C ARG A 273 -34.61 -9.20 -4.02
N LEU A 274 -35.52 -8.31 -3.60
CA LEU A 274 -36.22 -8.40 -2.31
C LEU A 274 -36.94 -9.74 -2.05
N ASP A 275 -37.54 -10.33 -3.08
CA ASP A 275 -38.26 -11.62 -3.01
C ASP A 275 -37.33 -12.85 -2.89
N GLU A 276 -36.01 -12.71 -3.04
CA GLU A 276 -35.05 -13.81 -2.91
C GLU A 276 -34.95 -14.31 -1.46
N MET A 277 -35.03 -15.62 -1.25
CA MET A 277 -35.03 -16.22 0.09
C MET A 277 -33.87 -17.20 0.22
N GLY A 278 -33.06 -17.03 1.26
CA GLY A 278 -31.88 -17.84 1.54
C GLY A 278 -30.94 -17.09 2.49
N PRO A 279 -29.85 -17.74 2.93
CA PRO A 279 -28.73 -17.04 3.55
C PRO A 279 -28.03 -16.12 2.54
N TYR A 280 -27.42 -15.05 3.03
CA TYR A 280 -26.59 -14.15 2.21
C TYR A 280 -25.24 -14.81 1.86
N VAL A 281 -24.62 -14.41 0.75
CA VAL A 281 -23.31 -14.91 0.30
C VAL A 281 -22.19 -14.63 1.31
N PHE A 282 -22.32 -13.56 2.10
CA PHE A 282 -21.40 -13.23 3.20
C PHE A 282 -21.60 -14.09 4.46
N GLU A 283 -22.70 -14.83 4.59
CA GLU A 283 -22.87 -15.81 5.65
C GLU A 283 -22.08 -17.09 5.35
N LYS A 284 -21.58 -17.74 6.41
CA LYS A 284 -20.76 -18.96 6.28
C LYS A 284 -21.61 -20.18 5.96
N GLY A 285 -21.19 -21.02 5.02
CA GLY A 285 -21.85 -22.30 4.74
C GLY A 285 -21.64 -22.83 3.32
N GLU A 286 -22.22 -24.00 3.05
CA GLU A 286 -22.19 -24.69 1.75
C GLU A 286 -23.03 -23.99 0.66
N HIS A 287 -23.75 -22.91 0.99
CA HIS A 287 -24.51 -22.10 0.03
C HIS A 287 -23.63 -21.13 -0.76
N ARG A 288 -22.44 -20.79 -0.24
CA ARG A 288 -21.48 -19.92 -0.93
C ARG A 288 -20.96 -20.61 -2.20
N PRO A 289 -20.63 -19.86 -3.26
CA PRO A 289 -19.84 -20.40 -4.36
C PRO A 289 -18.54 -21.04 -3.86
N LYS A 290 -18.17 -22.20 -4.40
CA LYS A 290 -16.89 -22.84 -4.07
C LYS A 290 -15.75 -22.09 -4.74
N VAL A 291 -14.75 -21.68 -3.97
CA VAL A 291 -13.53 -21.05 -4.51
C VAL A 291 -12.83 -22.06 -5.44
N PRO A 292 -12.54 -21.71 -6.71
CA PRO A 292 -11.85 -22.60 -7.64
C PRO A 292 -10.39 -22.82 -7.20
N VAL A 293 -9.72 -23.84 -7.75
CA VAL A 293 -8.31 -24.15 -7.46
C VAL A 293 -7.51 -24.06 -8.76
N GLU A 294 -6.81 -22.95 -8.93
CA GLU A 294 -5.97 -22.65 -10.10
C GLU A 294 -4.51 -23.09 -9.88
N GLY A 295 -4.09 -23.23 -8.63
CA GLY A 295 -2.73 -23.63 -8.24
C GLY A 295 -1.72 -22.48 -8.24
N THR A 296 -0.46 -22.79 -7.91
CA THR A 296 0.56 -21.79 -7.56
C THR A 296 0.99 -20.84 -8.68
N GLN A 297 0.54 -21.04 -9.92
CA GLN A 297 0.81 -20.15 -11.06
C GLN A 297 -0.41 -19.27 -11.43
N GLY A 298 -1.56 -19.48 -10.79
CA GLY A 298 -2.84 -18.85 -11.13
C GLY A 298 -3.15 -17.56 -10.38
N PHE A 299 -2.16 -16.78 -9.95
CA PHE A 299 -2.38 -15.63 -9.05
C PHE A 299 -3.39 -14.63 -9.61
N THR A 300 -3.24 -14.20 -10.87
CA THR A 300 -4.17 -13.25 -11.52
C THR A 300 -5.59 -13.81 -11.64
N GLN A 301 -5.74 -15.13 -11.84
CA GLN A 301 -7.06 -15.78 -11.82
C GLN A 301 -7.64 -15.75 -10.40
N CYS A 302 -6.86 -16.10 -9.38
CA CYS A 302 -7.29 -16.06 -7.98
C CYS A 302 -7.67 -14.64 -7.53
N GLU A 303 -6.96 -13.61 -7.99
CA GLU A 303 -7.28 -12.20 -7.78
C GLU A 303 -8.60 -11.81 -8.44
N THR A 304 -8.82 -12.21 -9.69
CA THR A 304 -10.09 -12.01 -10.42
C THR A 304 -11.27 -12.69 -9.70
N GLU A 305 -11.09 -13.92 -9.23
CA GLU A 305 -12.13 -14.66 -8.51
C GLU A 305 -12.37 -14.10 -7.10
N PHE A 306 -11.35 -13.55 -6.44
CA PHE A 306 -11.50 -12.84 -5.18
C PHE A 306 -12.27 -11.51 -5.35
N GLY A 307 -12.00 -10.75 -6.41
CA GLY A 307 -12.77 -9.55 -6.76
C GLY A 307 -14.26 -9.85 -6.96
N LYS A 308 -14.58 -10.89 -7.75
CA LYS A 308 -15.97 -11.37 -7.92
C LYS A 308 -16.60 -11.83 -6.60
N MET A 309 -15.84 -12.51 -5.74
CA MET A 309 -16.33 -12.94 -4.43
C MET A 309 -16.76 -11.71 -3.59
N LEU A 310 -15.93 -10.67 -3.54
CA LEU A 310 -16.26 -9.42 -2.86
C LEU A 310 -17.48 -8.72 -3.47
N GLU A 311 -17.56 -8.61 -4.80
CA GLU A 311 -18.70 -7.99 -5.50
C GLU A 311 -20.03 -8.69 -5.12
N ASN A 312 -20.06 -10.02 -5.14
CA ASN A 312 -21.24 -10.80 -4.74
C ASN A 312 -21.58 -10.64 -3.24
N GLU A 313 -20.56 -10.52 -2.37
CA GLU A 313 -20.79 -10.24 -0.95
C GLU A 313 -21.40 -8.83 -0.76
N PHE A 314 -20.89 -7.80 -1.43
CA PHE A 314 -21.42 -6.43 -1.36
C PHE A 314 -22.83 -6.27 -1.98
N GLU A 315 -23.15 -6.96 -3.07
CA GLU A 315 -24.54 -6.98 -3.58
C GLU A 315 -25.55 -7.44 -2.51
N ASP A 316 -25.18 -8.44 -1.72
CA ASP A 316 -26.01 -8.97 -0.66
C ASP A 316 -26.06 -8.03 0.56
N VAL A 317 -25.01 -7.24 0.82
CA VAL A 317 -25.05 -6.12 1.78
C VAL A 317 -26.06 -5.06 1.31
N HIS A 318 -26.09 -4.72 0.02
CA HIS A 318 -27.09 -3.80 -0.54
C HIS A 318 -28.52 -4.35 -0.36
N LEU A 319 -28.73 -5.66 -0.56
CA LEU A 319 -30.00 -6.32 -0.31
C LEU A 319 -30.41 -6.28 1.17
N ALA A 320 -29.48 -6.52 2.10
CA ALA A 320 -29.69 -6.39 3.54
C ALA A 320 -30.07 -4.95 3.93
N TYR A 321 -29.35 -3.95 3.41
CA TYR A 321 -29.62 -2.53 3.63
C TYR A 321 -31.05 -2.11 3.22
N VAL A 322 -31.51 -2.54 2.05
CA VAL A 322 -32.88 -2.25 1.60
C VAL A 322 -33.91 -2.97 2.48
N ARG A 323 -33.64 -4.20 2.93
CA ARG A 323 -34.52 -4.95 3.85
C ARG A 323 -34.66 -4.31 5.23
N ALA A 324 -33.58 -3.75 5.77
CA ALA A 324 -33.57 -2.96 7.00
C ALA A 324 -34.23 -1.58 6.85
N GLY A 325 -34.80 -1.26 5.68
CA GLY A 325 -35.45 0.02 5.43
C GLY A 325 -34.47 1.17 5.24
N LYS A 326 -33.26 0.89 4.75
CA LYS A 326 -32.17 1.85 4.46
C LYS A 326 -31.65 2.55 5.73
N LYS A 327 -31.26 1.74 6.73
CA LYS A 327 -30.60 2.16 7.96
C LYS A 327 -29.31 1.37 8.13
N CYS A 328 -28.22 2.03 8.50
CA CYS A 328 -26.91 1.38 8.60
C CYS A 328 -26.72 0.68 9.94
N GLY A 329 -27.02 1.35 11.06
CA GLY A 329 -26.91 0.78 12.40
C GLY A 329 -27.69 -0.52 12.54
N GLU A 330 -29.02 -0.46 12.37
CA GLU A 330 -29.92 -1.61 12.50
C GLU A 330 -29.48 -2.80 11.62
N MET A 331 -29.06 -2.54 10.38
CA MET A 331 -28.61 -3.57 9.43
C MET A 331 -27.27 -4.18 9.85
N LEU A 332 -26.25 -3.34 10.04
CA LEU A 332 -24.88 -3.79 10.26
C LEU A 332 -24.75 -4.58 11.56
N VAL A 333 -25.48 -4.19 12.62
CA VAL A 333 -25.50 -4.93 13.89
C VAL A 333 -26.33 -6.21 13.78
N THR A 334 -27.52 -6.17 13.16
CA THR A 334 -28.41 -7.34 13.08
C THR A 334 -27.85 -8.47 12.21
N GLU A 335 -27.27 -8.13 11.07
CA GLU A 335 -26.67 -9.10 10.14
C GLU A 335 -25.21 -9.45 10.53
N GLY A 336 -24.71 -8.90 11.64
CA GLY A 336 -23.38 -9.17 12.16
C GLY A 336 -22.25 -8.68 11.26
N LEU A 337 -22.44 -7.62 10.47
CA LEU A 337 -21.37 -6.96 9.71
C LEU A 337 -20.56 -6.00 10.61
N VAL A 338 -21.19 -5.48 11.66
CA VAL A 338 -20.55 -5.01 12.89
C VAL A 338 -20.93 -6.02 14.00
N ASP A 339 -20.11 -7.06 14.16
CA ASP A 339 -20.45 -8.29 14.89
C ASP A 339 -20.16 -8.16 16.39
N ARG A 340 -21.13 -8.46 17.27
CA ARG A 340 -20.90 -8.42 18.73
C ARG A 340 -20.15 -9.67 19.20
N ASP A 341 -18.84 -9.67 18.96
CA ASP A 341 -17.90 -10.71 19.37
C ASP A 341 -17.89 -10.94 20.91
N LEU A 342 -18.10 -9.90 21.74
CA LEU A 342 -18.30 -10.03 23.19
C LEU A 342 -19.34 -9.08 23.79
N GLY A 343 -19.87 -9.46 24.95
CA GLY A 343 -20.58 -8.58 25.88
C GLY A 343 -22.10 -8.53 25.69
N ALA A 344 -22.71 -7.52 26.29
CA ALA A 344 -24.14 -7.49 26.55
C ALA A 344 -24.96 -7.06 25.34
N LYS A 345 -26.01 -7.82 25.01
CA LYS A 345 -26.96 -7.48 23.93
C LYS A 345 -27.70 -6.15 24.13
N SER A 346 -27.75 -5.63 25.36
CA SER A 346 -28.24 -4.27 25.66
C SER A 346 -27.43 -3.16 24.96
N MET A 347 -26.19 -3.44 24.55
CA MET A 347 -25.32 -2.45 23.88
C MET A 347 -25.61 -2.30 22.38
N ASP A 348 -26.41 -3.19 21.77
CA ASP A 348 -26.68 -3.18 20.32
C ASP A 348 -27.25 -1.83 19.86
N GLY A 349 -28.28 -1.32 20.54
CA GLY A 349 -28.88 -0.02 20.19
C GLY A 349 -27.90 1.16 20.30
N ALA A 350 -26.94 1.10 21.22
CA ALA A 350 -25.91 2.15 21.34
C ALA A 350 -24.85 2.04 20.23
N MET A 351 -24.58 0.84 19.72
CA MET A 351 -23.75 0.62 18.53
C MET A 351 -24.50 1.01 17.25
N GLU A 352 -25.80 0.71 17.14
CA GLU A 352 -26.66 1.17 16.04
C GLU A 352 -26.64 2.71 15.94
N GLU A 353 -26.85 3.41 17.07
CA GLU A 353 -26.77 4.87 17.17
C GLU A 353 -25.38 5.41 16.81
N PHE A 354 -24.29 4.77 17.27
CA PHE A 354 -22.92 5.17 16.94
C PHE A 354 -22.61 4.99 15.44
N ILE A 355 -23.07 3.91 14.82
CA ILE A 355 -22.89 3.65 13.40
C ILE A 355 -23.63 4.70 12.56
N ASP A 356 -24.92 4.94 12.86
CA ASP A 356 -25.72 5.93 12.13
C ASP A 356 -25.17 7.36 12.33
N ALA A 357 -24.50 7.66 13.45
CA ALA A 357 -23.87 8.96 13.69
C ALA A 357 -22.48 9.15 13.07
N HIS A 358 -21.66 8.08 12.95
CA HIS A 358 -20.23 8.21 12.62
C HIS A 358 -19.68 7.29 11.52
N LEU A 359 -20.41 6.26 11.08
CA LEU A 359 -19.94 5.25 10.10
C LEU A 359 -20.83 5.03 8.87
N ALA A 360 -22.07 5.55 8.89
CA ALA A 360 -23.00 5.52 7.75
C ALA A 360 -22.59 6.52 6.64
N ASP A 361 -23.55 7.11 5.92
CA ASP A 361 -23.34 8.12 4.86
C ASP A 361 -22.93 9.51 5.41
N ASN A 362 -22.31 9.53 6.58
CA ASN A 362 -21.83 10.72 7.25
C ASN A 362 -20.64 11.31 6.50
N THR A 363 -20.90 12.44 5.85
CA THR A 363 -19.90 13.30 5.24
C THR A 363 -19.50 14.39 6.22
N CYS A 364 -18.20 14.66 6.33
CA CYS A 364 -17.69 15.75 7.15
C CYS A 364 -17.77 17.06 6.35
N GLU A 365 -18.44 18.08 6.93
CA GLU A 365 -18.39 19.46 6.43
C GLU A 365 -16.97 20.05 6.59
N ALA A 366 -16.66 21.20 6.00
CA ALA A 366 -15.33 21.81 6.12
C ALA A 366 -14.86 21.91 7.60
N LYS A 367 -13.69 21.34 7.91
CA LYS A 367 -13.12 21.16 9.26
C LYS A 367 -13.95 20.28 10.21
N CYS A 368 -14.80 19.40 9.68
CA CYS A 368 -15.71 18.51 10.41
C CYS A 368 -16.60 19.20 11.44
N SER A 369 -17.06 20.43 11.15
CA SER A 369 -17.91 21.22 12.03
C SER A 369 -19.25 20.59 12.41
N ASN A 370 -19.66 19.52 11.72
CA ASN A 370 -20.89 18.77 11.92
C ASN A 370 -20.70 17.44 12.69
N SER A 371 -19.47 17.06 13.06
CA SER A 371 -19.21 15.79 13.74
C SER A 371 -19.06 15.96 15.25
N ASP A 372 -19.78 15.13 16.01
CA ASP A 372 -19.71 15.06 17.47
C ASP A 372 -18.84 13.89 17.97
N LEU A 373 -18.05 13.23 17.09
CA LEU A 373 -17.29 11.99 17.38
C LEU A 373 -16.47 12.07 18.69
N ALA A 374 -15.87 13.21 18.98
CA ALA A 374 -15.06 13.44 20.18
C ALA A 374 -15.82 13.31 21.53
N TYR A 375 -17.16 13.27 21.51
CA TYR A 375 -17.99 13.04 22.69
C TYR A 375 -18.34 11.55 22.90
N ASP A 376 -18.32 10.75 21.84
CA ASP A 376 -18.75 9.35 21.86
C ASP A 376 -17.57 8.36 21.94
N VAL A 377 -16.33 8.83 21.81
CA VAL A 377 -15.11 8.00 21.82
C VAL A 377 -14.12 8.38 22.91
N ASP A 378 -13.33 7.41 23.37
CA ASP A 378 -12.11 7.66 24.11
C ASP A 378 -11.09 8.33 23.18
N VAL A 379 -11.11 9.66 23.18
CA VAL A 379 -10.20 10.50 22.37
C VAL A 379 -8.73 10.19 22.65
N THR A 380 -8.35 9.75 23.85
CA THR A 380 -6.95 9.36 24.13
C THR A 380 -6.60 8.04 23.46
N ASN A 381 -7.47 7.04 23.53
CA ASN A 381 -7.29 5.78 22.82
C ASN A 381 -7.28 6.00 21.29
N PHE A 382 -8.24 6.77 20.75
CA PHE A 382 -8.35 7.03 19.31
C PHE A 382 -7.13 7.77 18.76
N LEU A 383 -6.72 8.89 19.36
CA LEU A 383 -5.54 9.63 18.89
C LEU A 383 -4.24 8.81 19.01
N ARG A 384 -4.12 7.91 20.01
CA ARG A 384 -3.00 6.97 20.09
C ARG A 384 -3.03 5.90 19.01
N ASN A 385 -4.20 5.35 18.70
CA ASN A 385 -4.36 4.40 17.59
C ASN A 385 -4.01 5.04 16.24
N ILE A 386 -4.50 6.26 15.99
CA ILE A 386 -4.19 7.06 14.79
C ILE A 386 -2.68 7.37 14.72
N ALA A 387 -2.03 7.68 15.85
CA ALA A 387 -0.58 7.85 15.91
C ALA A 387 0.19 6.58 15.49
N VAL A 388 -0.22 5.41 15.96
CA VAL A 388 0.37 4.12 15.54
C VAL A 388 0.12 3.85 14.06
N MET A 389 -1.11 4.01 13.57
CA MET A 389 -1.46 3.78 12.15
C MET A 389 -0.69 4.71 11.22
N SER A 390 -0.56 5.99 11.56
CA SER A 390 0.21 7.01 10.82
C SER A 390 1.70 6.68 10.77
N ALA A 391 2.27 6.29 11.92
CA ALA A 391 3.69 5.97 12.00
C ALA A 391 4.01 4.67 11.24
N MET A 392 3.12 3.67 11.31
CA MET A 392 3.27 2.36 10.68
C MET A 392 2.67 2.26 9.26
N LEU A 393 2.16 3.37 8.71
CA LEU A 393 1.57 3.45 7.36
C LEU A 393 0.45 2.43 7.14
N HIS A 394 -0.42 2.26 8.13
CA HIS A 394 -1.52 1.30 8.09
C HIS A 394 -2.80 1.95 7.54
N GLN A 395 -3.10 1.73 6.26
CA GLN A 395 -4.21 2.33 5.53
C GLN A 395 -5.32 1.31 5.16
N ASP A 396 -5.08 0.01 5.33
CA ASP A 396 -6.15 -1.00 5.51
C ASP A 396 -6.72 -0.87 6.94
N SER A 397 -7.14 0.33 7.32
CA SER A 397 -7.47 0.73 8.68
C SER A 397 -8.43 1.93 8.70
N PRO A 398 -8.94 2.38 9.87
CA PRO A 398 -9.73 3.61 9.99
C PRO A 398 -9.01 4.88 9.53
N LEU A 399 -7.68 4.87 9.35
CA LEU A 399 -6.91 5.99 8.79
C LEU A 399 -7.03 6.08 7.25
N GLY A 400 -7.31 4.95 6.60
CA GLY A 400 -7.50 4.82 5.16
C GLY A 400 -8.90 4.32 4.82
N ASN A 401 -9.02 3.05 4.42
CA ASN A 401 -10.24 2.47 3.87
C ASN A 401 -11.37 2.14 4.88
N GLY A 402 -11.13 2.22 6.20
CA GLY A 402 -12.13 1.94 7.23
C GLY A 402 -12.14 0.49 7.77
N ASN A 403 -11.12 -0.32 7.52
CA ASN A 403 -11.08 -1.75 7.87
C ASN A 403 -10.33 -2.09 9.19
N ASN A 404 -10.23 -3.38 9.54
CA ASN A 404 -9.25 -3.96 10.49
C ASN A 404 -9.23 -3.38 11.92
N TYR A 405 -10.40 -3.20 12.52
CA TYR A 405 -10.51 -2.79 13.92
C TYR A 405 -11.75 -3.34 14.61
N TYR A 406 -11.77 -3.17 15.92
CA TYR A 406 -12.91 -3.41 16.79
C TYR A 406 -13.24 -2.14 17.58
N LEU A 407 -14.51 -2.02 17.96
CA LEU A 407 -15.02 -1.00 18.88
C LEU A 407 -15.36 -1.68 20.22
N ALA A 408 -14.67 -1.27 21.27
CA ALA A 408 -14.86 -1.73 22.64
C ALA A 408 -15.58 -0.67 23.47
N HIS A 409 -16.50 -1.07 24.34
CA HIS A 409 -17.04 -0.22 25.40
C HIS A 409 -16.88 -0.90 26.75
N SER A 410 -16.27 -0.23 27.72
CA SER A 410 -16.00 -0.84 29.03
C SER A 410 -17.26 -1.01 29.89
N GLY A 411 -18.29 -0.19 29.67
CA GLY A 411 -19.49 -0.14 30.51
C GLY A 411 -19.27 0.43 31.92
N ALA A 412 -18.05 0.86 32.25
CA ALA A 412 -17.69 1.42 33.55
C ALA A 412 -18.38 2.78 33.80
N GLU A 413 -18.64 3.12 35.07
CA GLU A 413 -19.19 4.42 35.42
C GLU A 413 -18.19 5.53 35.06
N GLY A 414 -18.57 6.42 34.15
CA GLY A 414 -17.66 7.44 33.60
C GLY A 414 -16.70 6.91 32.52
N SER A 415 -16.99 5.77 31.89
CA SER A 415 -16.29 5.29 30.69
C SER A 415 -16.18 6.42 29.65
N PRO A 416 -15.01 6.67 29.06
CA PRO A 416 -14.77 7.80 28.16
C PRO A 416 -15.41 7.68 26.76
N GLY A 417 -16.33 6.74 26.54
CA GLY A 417 -16.92 6.41 25.23
C GLY A 417 -16.40 5.09 24.67
N TRP A 418 -16.57 4.90 23.36
CA TRP A 418 -16.04 3.76 22.60
C TRP A 418 -14.51 3.87 22.45
N ALA A 419 -13.81 2.75 22.58
CA ALA A 419 -12.37 2.63 22.39
C ALA A 419 -12.06 1.72 21.19
N MET A 420 -11.04 2.08 20.42
CA MET A 420 -10.56 1.30 19.29
C MET A 420 -9.53 0.24 19.73
N VAL A 421 -9.69 -0.96 19.21
CA VAL A 421 -8.74 -2.08 19.31
C VAL A 421 -8.33 -2.46 17.90
N GLN A 422 -7.04 -2.35 17.57
CA GLN A 422 -6.56 -2.69 16.22
C GLN A 422 -6.53 -4.20 16.00
N TYR A 423 -6.68 -4.59 14.75
CA TYR A 423 -6.58 -5.96 14.27
C TYR A 423 -5.86 -5.96 12.92
N ASP A 424 -5.54 -7.14 12.39
CA ASP A 424 -4.96 -7.39 11.05
C ASP A 424 -3.82 -6.45 10.62
N HIS A 425 -2.59 -6.85 10.94
CA HIS A 425 -1.41 -6.01 10.69
C HIS A 425 -0.49 -6.52 9.57
N ASN A 426 -0.93 -7.48 8.76
CA ASN A 426 -0.11 -8.05 7.66
C ASN A 426 0.32 -7.00 6.62
N GLY A 427 -0.42 -5.89 6.47
CA GLY A 427 -0.12 -4.80 5.53
C GLY A 427 0.68 -3.62 6.08
N VAL A 428 1.11 -3.61 7.35
CA VAL A 428 1.84 -2.43 7.88
C VAL A 428 3.18 -2.23 7.19
N LEU A 429 3.59 -0.97 6.96
CA LEU A 429 4.81 -0.64 6.22
C LEU A 429 4.95 -1.40 4.89
N SER A 430 3.83 -1.60 4.17
CA SER A 430 3.79 -2.18 2.83
C SER A 430 3.23 -1.18 1.81
N SER A 431 3.51 -1.47 0.54
CA SER A 431 2.84 -0.89 -0.63
C SER A 431 1.37 -1.26 -0.71
N THR A 432 1.00 -2.51 -0.42
CA THR A 432 -0.38 -3.00 -0.51
C THR A 432 -1.32 -2.19 0.36
N SER A 433 -0.85 -1.73 1.52
CA SER A 433 -1.57 -0.75 2.35
C SER A 433 -1.74 0.60 1.65
N ALA A 434 -0.67 1.17 1.09
CA ALA A 434 -0.73 2.48 0.44
C ALA A 434 -1.54 2.53 -0.87
N LEU A 435 -1.57 1.44 -1.63
CA LEU A 435 -2.39 1.28 -2.84
C LEU A 435 -3.90 1.39 -2.55
N LEU A 436 -4.34 1.24 -1.29
CA LEU A 436 -5.74 1.43 -0.88
C LEU A 436 -6.16 2.91 -0.82
N CYS A 437 -5.21 3.86 -0.85
CA CYS A 437 -5.50 5.29 -0.89
C CYS A 437 -5.50 5.85 -2.32
N ASP A 438 -4.51 5.47 -3.12
CA ASP A 438 -4.34 5.86 -4.52
C ASP A 438 -3.34 4.90 -5.19
N TYR A 439 -3.77 4.23 -6.26
CA TYR A 439 -2.99 3.16 -6.88
C TYR A 439 -1.71 3.68 -7.57
N ASP A 440 -1.81 4.85 -8.20
CA ASP A 440 -0.77 5.41 -9.06
C ASP A 440 0.27 6.23 -8.29
N SER A 441 -0.17 7.03 -7.31
CA SER A 441 0.69 8.03 -6.66
C SER A 441 1.28 7.58 -5.32
N CYS A 442 0.57 6.75 -4.54
CA CYS A 442 0.93 6.49 -3.14
C CYS A 442 2.09 5.52 -2.94
N ALA A 443 2.22 4.47 -3.76
CA ALA A 443 3.20 3.39 -3.52
C ALA A 443 4.67 3.87 -3.55
N ASN A 444 4.95 5.01 -4.20
CA ASN A 444 6.29 5.57 -4.29
C ASN A 444 6.67 6.40 -3.05
N ASP A 445 7.87 6.16 -2.51
CA ASP A 445 8.48 6.92 -1.40
C ASP A 445 7.66 7.00 -0.08
N LEU A 446 6.91 5.94 0.22
CA LEU A 446 6.07 5.75 1.42
C LEU A 446 6.61 6.30 2.74
N VAL A 447 7.90 6.11 3.01
CA VAL A 447 8.54 6.52 4.26
C VAL A 447 8.45 8.04 4.48
N ARG A 448 8.22 8.82 3.42
CA ARG A 448 8.05 10.29 3.43
C ARG A 448 6.59 10.76 3.50
N TRP A 449 5.63 9.88 3.76
CA TRP A 449 4.26 10.33 4.02
C TRP A 449 4.24 11.29 5.23
N SER A 450 3.68 12.47 5.06
CA SER A 450 3.48 13.46 6.11
C SER A 450 2.74 12.87 7.32
N ILE A 451 3.30 13.03 8.53
CA ILE A 451 2.56 12.77 9.76
C ILE A 451 1.54 13.88 10.07
N ASP A 452 1.66 15.03 9.41
CA ASP A 452 0.73 16.17 9.59
C ASP A 452 -0.63 15.87 8.94
N ARG A 453 -0.59 15.28 7.73
CA ARG A 453 -1.73 14.75 6.97
C ARG A 453 -1.62 13.22 6.81
N PRO A 454 -1.95 12.42 7.84
CA PRO A 454 -1.77 10.96 7.83
C PRO A 454 -2.86 10.17 7.09
N THR A 455 -4.01 10.79 6.82
CA THR A 455 -5.14 10.23 6.07
C THR A 455 -4.84 10.10 4.58
N CYS A 456 -5.59 9.25 3.85
CA CYS A 456 -5.44 9.11 2.39
C CYS A 456 -5.52 10.43 1.63
N ARG A 457 -6.48 11.30 1.98
CA ARG A 457 -6.73 12.65 1.41
C ARG A 457 -7.00 13.64 2.55
N ALA A 458 -7.69 14.75 2.31
CA ALA A 458 -8.07 15.67 3.40
C ALA A 458 -8.93 15.01 4.49
N PHE A 459 -8.97 15.64 5.67
CA PHE A 459 -9.64 15.12 6.86
C PHE A 459 -11.14 14.93 6.64
N GLU A 460 -11.72 15.78 5.80
CA GLU A 460 -13.10 15.75 5.34
C GLU A 460 -13.52 14.43 4.65
N TYR A 461 -12.56 13.67 4.13
CA TYR A 461 -12.77 12.37 3.49
C TYR A 461 -12.62 11.17 4.43
N ASN A 462 -12.32 11.38 5.72
CA ASN A 462 -12.09 10.28 6.67
C ASN A 462 -12.97 10.42 7.91
N GLN A 463 -13.85 9.44 8.14
CA GLN A 463 -14.89 9.49 9.17
C GLN A 463 -14.37 9.36 10.62
N MET A 464 -13.17 8.81 10.84
CA MET A 464 -12.69 8.43 12.19
C MET A 464 -11.49 9.24 12.68
N ALA A 465 -10.53 9.53 11.80
CA ALA A 465 -9.44 10.45 12.08
C ALA A 465 -9.82 11.90 11.77
N GLY A 466 -10.61 12.14 10.71
CA GLY A 466 -10.93 13.48 10.23
C GLY A 466 -11.55 14.41 11.29
N PRO A 467 -12.65 14.02 11.97
CA PRO A 467 -13.26 14.81 13.03
C PRO A 467 -12.33 15.14 14.19
N LEU A 468 -11.41 14.23 14.54
CA LEU A 468 -10.50 14.42 15.66
C LEU A 468 -9.27 15.25 15.26
N LEU A 469 -8.75 15.10 14.04
CA LEU A 469 -7.57 15.81 13.56
C LEU A 469 -7.88 17.19 12.97
N SER A 470 -9.17 17.52 12.74
CA SER A 470 -9.60 18.87 12.35
C SER A 470 -9.59 19.87 13.51
N ASP A 471 -9.57 19.41 14.77
CA ASP A 471 -9.36 20.26 15.94
C ASP A 471 -7.85 20.45 16.21
N GLU A 472 -7.40 21.70 16.25
CA GLU A 472 -5.99 22.08 16.41
C GLU A 472 -5.35 21.54 17.70
N ALA A 473 -6.12 21.44 18.80
CA ALA A 473 -5.62 20.96 20.08
C ALA A 473 -5.53 19.44 20.13
N LEU A 474 -6.48 18.73 19.52
CA LEU A 474 -6.45 17.27 19.36
C LEU A 474 -5.40 16.82 18.34
N HIS A 475 -5.23 17.54 17.23
CA HIS A 475 -4.16 17.31 16.25
C HIS A 475 -2.78 17.51 16.88
N SER A 476 -2.57 18.62 17.61
CA SER A 476 -1.36 18.85 18.41
C SER A 476 -1.09 17.70 19.41
N ARG A 477 -2.16 17.15 20.01
CA ARG A 477 -2.07 16.00 20.94
C ARG A 477 -1.71 14.70 20.22
N TYR A 478 -2.23 14.48 19.02
CA TYR A 478 -1.88 13.36 18.15
C TYR A 478 -0.40 13.43 17.71
N ILE A 479 0.11 14.60 17.30
CA ILE A 479 1.53 14.78 16.96
C ILE A 479 2.44 14.47 18.17
N GLN A 480 2.01 14.82 19.39
CA GLN A 480 2.72 14.38 20.60
C GLN A 480 2.68 12.86 20.77
N TYR A 481 1.56 12.19 20.52
CA TYR A 481 1.50 10.72 20.58
C TYR A 481 2.31 10.03 19.49
N VAL A 482 2.42 10.60 18.27
CA VAL A 482 3.36 10.14 17.23
C VAL A 482 4.79 10.23 17.76
N ARG A 483 5.16 11.37 18.38
CA ARG A 483 6.48 11.55 18.99
C ARG A 483 6.75 10.56 20.11
N ASP A 484 5.80 10.34 21.01
CA ASP A 484 5.94 9.38 22.11
C ASP A 484 6.16 7.95 21.56
N PHE A 485 5.30 7.50 20.62
CA PHE A 485 5.39 6.18 20.00
C PHE A 485 6.71 5.95 19.26
N VAL A 486 7.15 6.93 18.46
CA VAL A 486 8.38 6.83 17.67
C VAL A 486 9.61 6.76 18.58
N ASN A 487 9.67 7.58 19.63
CA ASN A 487 10.83 7.59 20.55
C ASN A 487 10.87 6.36 21.47
N ASP A 488 9.75 6.00 22.09
CA ASP A 488 9.73 4.97 23.13
C ASP A 488 9.64 3.55 22.55
N VAL A 489 9.04 3.39 21.36
CA VAL A 489 8.74 2.08 20.75
C VAL A 489 9.51 1.85 19.44
N MET A 490 9.35 2.68 18.40
CA MET A 490 9.94 2.39 17.08
C MET A 490 11.47 2.55 17.04
N ALA A 491 11.98 3.64 17.62
CA ALA A 491 13.42 3.92 17.76
C ALA A 491 14.10 3.09 18.85
N ASN A 492 13.35 2.26 19.58
CA ASN A 492 13.86 1.45 20.67
C ASN A 492 14.79 0.34 20.12
N SER A 493 16.11 0.53 20.28
CA SER A 493 17.10 -0.41 19.76
C SER A 493 16.99 -1.82 20.36
N THR A 494 16.49 -1.96 21.59
CA THR A 494 16.21 -3.27 22.20
C THR A 494 15.01 -3.94 21.53
N PHE A 495 13.97 -3.20 21.12
CA PHE A 495 12.88 -3.74 20.32
C PHE A 495 13.34 -4.20 18.93
N GLN A 496 14.09 -3.36 18.22
CA GLN A 496 14.60 -3.72 16.89
C GLN A 496 15.54 -4.93 16.92
N GLN A 497 16.32 -5.10 17.99
CA GLN A 497 17.14 -6.31 18.20
C GLN A 497 16.29 -7.55 18.48
N GLN A 498 15.14 -7.43 19.15
CA GLN A 498 14.20 -8.54 19.36
C GLN A 498 13.54 -8.96 18.03
N VAL A 499 13.12 -7.99 17.20
CA VAL A 499 12.60 -8.25 15.85
C VAL A 499 13.65 -8.98 15.00
N LEU A 500 14.89 -8.51 15.01
CA LEU A 500 16.00 -9.16 14.30
C LEU A 500 16.29 -10.58 14.81
N ALA A 501 16.25 -10.81 16.13
CA ALA A 501 16.45 -12.13 16.71
C ALA A 501 15.35 -13.11 16.27
N HIS A 502 14.09 -12.66 16.26
CA HIS A 502 12.95 -13.46 15.79
C HIS A 502 13.06 -13.78 14.28
N LEU A 503 13.40 -12.79 13.45
CA LEU A 503 13.68 -12.96 12.01
C LEU A 503 14.80 -13.99 11.75
N ILE A 504 15.85 -14.00 12.56
CA ILE A 504 16.93 -14.99 12.49
C ILE A 504 16.42 -16.39 12.85
N ALA A 505 15.60 -16.51 13.89
CA ALA A 505 15.07 -17.79 14.37
C ALA A 505 14.10 -18.45 13.38
N ILE A 506 13.23 -17.68 12.71
CA ILE A 506 12.20 -18.22 11.79
C ILE A 506 12.74 -18.53 10.39
N LYS A 507 13.89 -17.98 10.00
CA LYS A 507 14.43 -17.99 8.62
C LYS A 507 14.35 -19.35 7.91
N ASP A 508 14.77 -20.42 8.56
CA ASP A 508 14.84 -21.75 7.96
C ASP A 508 13.46 -22.42 7.84
N GLU A 509 12.47 -21.99 8.62
CA GLU A 509 11.07 -22.43 8.51
C GLU A 509 10.29 -21.60 7.49
N VAL A 510 10.55 -20.30 7.36
CA VAL A 510 10.02 -19.45 6.28
C VAL A 510 10.36 -20.04 4.90
N ALA A 511 11.58 -20.56 4.73
CA ALA A 511 11.99 -21.23 3.49
C ALA A 511 11.22 -22.53 3.18
N LYS A 512 10.51 -23.12 4.17
CA LYS A 512 9.73 -24.36 4.04
C LYS A 512 8.21 -24.11 3.93
N ASP A 513 7.75 -22.88 4.14
CA ASP A 513 6.33 -22.56 4.18
C ASP A 513 5.67 -22.58 2.78
N PRO A 514 4.39 -22.97 2.63
CA PRO A 514 3.68 -22.87 1.35
C PRO A 514 3.53 -21.46 0.78
N TRP A 515 3.77 -20.40 1.55
CA TRP A 515 3.81 -18.99 1.12
C TRP A 515 5.23 -18.45 0.91
N ASN A 516 6.24 -19.32 0.77
CA ASN A 516 7.65 -18.94 0.64
C ASN A 516 8.07 -18.23 -0.67
N ASP A 517 7.15 -17.71 -1.49
CA ASP A 517 7.48 -17.01 -2.76
C ASP A 517 8.54 -15.92 -2.56
N PHE A 518 8.45 -15.22 -1.43
CA PHE A 518 9.30 -14.09 -1.08
C PHE A 518 10.60 -14.48 -0.35
N VAL A 519 10.90 -15.78 -0.21
CA VAL A 519 12.13 -16.27 0.48
C VAL A 519 13.40 -15.73 -0.16
N ALA A 520 13.39 -15.45 -1.47
CA ALA A 520 14.50 -14.83 -2.18
C ALA A 520 14.85 -13.44 -1.63
N ALA A 521 13.84 -12.67 -1.21
CA ALA A 521 13.98 -11.32 -0.68
C ALA A 521 14.11 -11.27 0.85
N PHE A 522 13.72 -12.31 1.58
CA PHE A 522 13.82 -12.41 3.06
C PHE A 522 15.22 -12.09 3.62
N HIS A 523 16.29 -12.28 2.84
CA HIS A 523 17.65 -11.90 3.25
C HIS A 523 17.82 -10.39 3.53
N LEU A 524 16.95 -9.52 2.99
CA LEU A 524 16.92 -8.08 3.24
C LEU A 524 16.44 -7.73 4.65
N GLU A 525 15.56 -8.54 5.25
CA GLU A 525 15.12 -8.38 6.64
C GLU A 525 16.27 -8.52 7.65
N LEU A 526 17.28 -9.32 7.27
CA LEU A 526 18.48 -9.58 8.06
C LEU A 526 19.57 -8.51 7.84
N GLY A 527 19.24 -7.42 7.15
CA GLY A 527 20.13 -6.32 6.81
C GLY A 527 20.56 -5.46 8.00
N ASP A 528 21.79 -4.96 7.93
CA ASP A 528 22.29 -3.88 8.78
C ASP A 528 21.53 -2.56 8.50
N GLU A 529 21.76 -1.54 9.34
CA GLU A 529 21.24 -0.20 9.10
C GLU A 529 21.75 0.37 7.76
N GLY A 530 20.83 0.89 6.94
CA GLY A 530 21.14 1.42 5.61
C GLY A 530 21.06 0.41 4.45
N VAL A 531 20.61 -0.84 4.68
CA VAL A 531 20.17 -1.72 3.60
C VAL A 531 19.01 -1.07 2.83
N ASN A 532 19.01 -1.22 1.51
CA ASN A 532 18.07 -0.57 0.62
C ASN A 532 16.64 -1.12 0.81
N TRP A 533 15.81 -0.36 1.52
CA TRP A 533 14.39 -0.65 1.70
C TRP A 533 13.57 -0.59 0.40
N LYS A 534 14.13 -0.05 -0.69
CA LYS A 534 13.52 0.03 -2.04
C LYS A 534 13.94 -1.10 -2.99
N GLU A 535 14.44 -2.25 -2.53
CA GLU A 535 14.70 -3.37 -3.46
C GLU A 535 13.40 -4.03 -3.93
N ASP A 536 12.88 -3.50 -5.04
CA ASP A 536 11.84 -4.13 -5.86
C ASP A 536 12.41 -5.38 -6.54
N ILE A 537 12.10 -6.54 -5.95
CA ILE A 537 12.54 -7.85 -6.45
C ILE A 537 11.41 -8.57 -7.20
N PHE A 538 10.13 -8.33 -6.85
CA PHE A 538 8.95 -8.93 -7.50
C PHE A 538 7.68 -8.08 -7.30
N GLY A 539 7.69 -6.84 -7.80
CA GLY A 539 6.69 -5.87 -7.38
C GLY A 539 7.00 -5.40 -5.96
N PRO A 540 6.11 -4.60 -5.33
CA PRO A 540 6.50 -3.71 -4.25
C PRO A 540 6.60 -4.39 -2.88
N TYR A 541 7.45 -5.42 -2.79
CA TYR A 541 8.01 -6.01 -1.59
C TYR A 541 8.79 -4.93 -0.82
N TYR A 542 8.44 -4.72 0.45
CA TYR A 542 9.27 -3.93 1.35
C TYR A 542 9.62 -4.73 2.61
N PRO A 543 10.93 -4.84 2.94
CA PRO A 543 11.37 -5.56 4.12
C PRO A 543 10.99 -4.76 5.37
N PHE A 544 10.31 -5.41 6.32
CA PHE A 544 9.71 -4.79 7.50
C PHE A 544 10.73 -4.10 8.40
N LEU A 545 11.85 -4.75 8.75
CA LEU A 545 12.80 -4.15 9.70
C LEU A 545 13.59 -2.96 9.10
N PRO A 546 14.08 -2.99 7.84
CA PRO A 546 14.62 -1.81 7.17
C PRO A 546 13.59 -0.69 7.01
N MET A 547 12.34 -1.00 6.64
CA MET A 547 11.26 0.00 6.55
C MET A 547 10.98 0.65 7.90
N LEU A 548 10.92 -0.12 8.99
CA LEU A 548 10.70 0.39 10.34
C LEU A 548 11.79 1.41 10.72
N ARG A 549 13.06 1.11 10.41
CA ARG A 549 14.21 2.00 10.66
C ARG A 549 14.17 3.28 9.82
N GLU A 550 13.88 3.16 8.53
CA GLU A 550 13.78 4.32 7.64
C GLU A 550 12.59 5.21 8.03
N ARG A 551 11.40 4.63 8.21
CA ARG A 551 10.20 5.37 8.60
C ARG A 551 10.38 6.06 9.95
N THR A 552 11.01 5.40 10.93
CA THR A 552 11.44 6.03 12.20
C THR A 552 12.29 7.27 11.93
N SER A 553 13.33 7.15 11.09
CA SER A 553 14.25 8.24 10.77
C SER A 553 13.55 9.41 10.06
N GLN A 554 12.64 9.12 9.12
CA GLN A 554 11.85 10.13 8.43
C GLN A 554 10.88 10.85 9.37
N ILE A 555 10.21 10.15 10.28
CA ILE A 555 9.30 10.79 11.24
C ILE A 555 10.09 11.67 12.24
N LEU A 556 11.25 11.23 12.72
CA LEU A 556 12.11 12.04 13.59
C LEU A 556 12.53 13.35 12.89
N LEU A 557 12.85 13.30 11.59
CA LEU A 557 13.20 14.49 10.81
C LEU A 557 11.99 15.41 10.58
N GLN A 558 10.79 14.86 10.36
CA GLN A 558 9.54 15.63 10.32
C GLN A 558 9.29 16.38 11.64
N LEU A 559 9.44 15.68 12.78
CA LEU A 559 9.27 16.25 14.12
C LEU A 559 10.31 17.35 14.42
N GLU A 560 11.58 17.16 14.03
CA GLU A 560 12.61 18.22 14.12
C GLU A 560 12.22 19.46 13.30
N LYS A 561 11.68 19.25 12.09
CA LYS A 561 11.25 20.34 11.21
C LYS A 561 10.03 21.07 11.74
N MET A 562 9.06 20.37 12.31
CA MET A 562 7.94 20.97 13.04
C MET A 562 8.42 21.81 14.23
N ASP A 563 9.29 21.26 15.09
CA ASP A 563 9.84 21.96 16.26
C ASP A 563 10.63 23.23 15.88
N ALA A 564 11.31 23.21 14.73
CA ALA A 564 12.06 24.34 14.20
C ALA A 564 11.20 25.40 13.50
N GLY A 565 9.90 25.16 13.28
CA GLY A 565 9.07 26.00 12.41
C GLY A 565 9.52 25.99 10.95
N GLN A 566 10.04 24.85 10.49
CA GLN A 566 10.62 24.61 9.16
C GLN A 566 9.94 23.43 8.44
N PHE A 567 8.75 23.02 8.86
CA PHE A 567 7.97 22.01 8.15
C PHE A 567 7.50 22.62 6.81
N PRO A 568 7.75 21.99 5.64
CA PRO A 568 7.64 22.71 4.35
C PRO A 568 6.25 23.24 4.00
N ARG A 569 5.19 22.52 4.38
CA ARG A 569 3.79 22.82 4.04
C ARG A 569 2.89 22.53 5.23
N GLY A 570 2.03 23.47 5.61
CA GLY A 570 0.98 23.23 6.59
C GLY A 570 -0.27 22.60 5.98
N LEU A 571 -1.24 22.22 6.81
CA LEU A 571 -2.52 21.67 6.34
C LEU A 571 -3.28 22.58 5.36
N ASP A 572 -3.21 23.90 5.54
CA ASP A 572 -3.82 24.90 4.66
C ASP A 572 -3.12 24.99 3.28
N ASP A 573 -1.88 24.49 3.15
CA ASP A 573 -1.09 24.45 1.91
C ASP A 573 -1.26 23.12 1.14
N ILE A 574 -2.06 22.19 1.66
CA ILE A 574 -2.29 20.83 1.11
C ILE A 574 -3.67 20.75 0.47
N GLY A 575 -3.73 20.36 -0.81
CA GLY A 575 -4.98 20.31 -1.56
C GLY A 575 -5.96 19.25 -1.01
N GLU A 576 -7.27 19.51 -1.11
CA GLU A 576 -8.32 18.63 -0.56
C GLU A 576 -8.23 17.19 -1.11
N THR A 577 -7.92 17.06 -2.39
CA THR A 577 -7.79 15.79 -3.11
C THR A 577 -6.37 15.23 -3.12
N GLU A 578 -5.37 15.93 -2.56
CA GLU A 578 -3.98 15.53 -2.61
C GLU A 578 -3.74 14.28 -1.75
N ALA A 579 -3.34 13.18 -2.41
CA ALA A 579 -3.10 11.91 -1.74
C ALA A 579 -1.63 11.74 -1.32
N CYS A 580 -1.41 11.02 -0.22
CA CYS A 580 -0.09 10.51 0.19
C CYS A 580 1.04 11.55 0.17
N VAL A 581 0.73 12.71 0.78
CA VAL A 581 1.56 13.92 0.83
C VAL A 581 3.00 13.57 1.22
N ASP A 582 3.95 13.78 0.30
CA ASP A 582 5.38 13.71 0.61
C ASP A 582 5.77 15.00 1.35
N TRP A 583 6.19 14.87 2.61
CA TRP A 583 6.51 16.02 3.47
C TRP A 583 7.71 16.84 2.95
N THR A 584 8.51 16.30 2.02
CA THR A 584 9.73 16.93 1.49
C THR A 584 9.49 17.83 0.28
N LEU A 585 8.27 17.88 -0.26
CA LEU A 585 7.93 18.67 -1.45
C LEU A 585 7.32 20.02 -1.07
N ASP A 586 7.68 21.07 -1.81
CA ASP A 586 7.12 22.43 -1.69
C ASP A 586 5.73 22.59 -2.37
N GLY A 587 5.16 21.50 -2.89
CA GLY A 587 3.85 21.44 -3.53
C GLY A 587 3.38 19.99 -3.70
N PRO A 588 2.23 19.74 -4.36
CA PRO A 588 1.77 18.39 -4.67
C PRO A 588 2.80 17.62 -5.52
N ARG A 589 2.76 16.28 -5.46
CA ARG A 589 3.62 15.42 -6.28
C ARG A 589 3.50 15.83 -7.75
N ALA A 590 4.63 16.03 -8.40
CA ALA A 590 4.66 16.38 -9.82
C ALA A 590 4.14 15.20 -10.64
N THR A 591 2.94 15.37 -11.20
CA THR A 591 2.34 14.44 -12.15
C THR A 591 3.19 14.35 -13.41
N SER A 592 3.30 13.14 -13.95
CA SER A 592 3.90 12.85 -15.25
C SER A 592 3.03 13.34 -16.42
N CYS A 593 1.75 13.61 -16.17
CA CYS A 593 0.82 14.11 -17.17
C CYS A 593 0.94 15.63 -17.41
N PRO A 594 0.80 16.11 -18.65
CA PRO A 594 0.82 17.54 -18.95
C PRO A 594 -0.34 18.27 -18.24
N ASP A 595 0.01 19.30 -17.46
CA ASP A 595 -0.88 20.10 -16.60
C ASP A 595 -1.79 19.27 -15.67
N GLY A 596 -1.39 18.05 -15.29
CA GLY A 596 -2.26 17.12 -14.55
C GLY A 596 -3.58 16.83 -15.25
N CYS A 597 -3.57 16.88 -16.59
CA CYS A 597 -4.74 16.73 -17.46
C CYS A 597 -5.74 17.90 -17.47
N PHE A 598 -5.48 18.99 -16.73
CA PHE A 598 -6.33 20.19 -16.66
C PHE A 598 -6.10 21.18 -17.81
N TYR A 599 -6.15 20.70 -19.06
CA TYR A 599 -6.00 21.53 -20.26
C TYR A 599 -7.18 21.40 -21.25
N ASP A 600 -7.39 22.41 -22.10
CA ASP A 600 -8.51 22.43 -23.05
C ASP A 600 -8.42 21.28 -24.06
N GLY A 601 -9.54 20.56 -24.21
CA GLY A 601 -9.62 19.31 -24.93
C GLY A 601 -9.69 18.08 -24.02
N CYS A 602 -9.03 18.11 -22.86
CA CYS A 602 -9.00 16.99 -21.92
C CYS A 602 -10.03 17.13 -20.80
N TYR A 603 -9.83 18.06 -19.86
CA TYR A 603 -10.71 18.23 -18.70
C TYR A 603 -12.11 18.72 -19.12
N ARG A 604 -13.13 17.94 -18.73
CA ARG A 604 -14.55 18.17 -19.04
C ARG A 604 -15.41 17.88 -17.81
N GLN A 605 -15.80 18.93 -17.08
CA GLN A 605 -16.59 18.81 -15.85
C GLN A 605 -17.95 18.12 -16.06
N GLU A 606 -18.45 18.11 -17.30
CA GLU A 606 -19.67 17.43 -17.71
C GLU A 606 -19.54 15.90 -17.85
N PHE A 607 -18.35 15.33 -17.70
CA PHE A 607 -18.09 13.89 -17.84
C PHE A 607 -18.04 13.17 -16.49
N THR A 608 -18.38 11.89 -16.49
CA THR A 608 -18.35 11.03 -15.29
C THR A 608 -16.93 10.91 -14.73
N VAL A 609 -15.93 10.81 -15.62
CA VAL A 609 -14.51 10.98 -15.31
C VAL A 609 -14.01 12.23 -16.07
N PRO A 610 -13.95 13.41 -15.42
CA PRO A 610 -13.63 14.67 -16.08
C PRO A 610 -12.26 14.72 -16.73
N ALA A 611 -11.26 14.18 -16.04
CA ALA A 611 -9.95 13.76 -16.53
C ALA A 611 -9.28 12.89 -15.46
N VAL A 612 -8.43 11.96 -15.87
CA VAL A 612 -7.56 11.15 -14.99
C VAL A 612 -6.18 11.02 -15.64
N CYS A 613 -5.13 11.01 -14.83
CA CYS A 613 -3.76 10.75 -15.26
C CYS A 613 -3.39 9.29 -14.99
N ASP A 614 -2.92 8.58 -16.01
CA ASP A 614 -2.09 7.39 -15.83
C ASP A 614 -0.65 7.84 -15.58
N GLU A 615 -0.23 7.79 -14.30
CA GLU A 615 1.11 8.25 -13.89
C GLU A 615 2.25 7.33 -14.39
N SER A 616 1.93 6.12 -14.85
CA SER A 616 2.93 5.19 -15.38
C SER A 616 3.31 5.53 -16.83
N THR A 617 2.39 6.12 -17.60
CA THR A 617 2.61 6.49 -19.00
C THR A 617 2.60 7.99 -19.27
N GLY A 618 2.23 8.83 -18.29
CA GLY A 618 1.99 10.27 -18.48
C GLY A 618 0.79 10.55 -19.39
N THR A 619 -0.15 9.61 -19.48
CA THR A 619 -1.29 9.69 -20.38
C THR A 619 -2.54 10.16 -19.66
N CYS A 620 -3.15 11.20 -20.21
CA CYS A 620 -4.46 11.66 -19.75
C CYS A 620 -5.60 10.89 -20.43
N PHE A 621 -6.60 10.50 -19.65
CA PHE A 621 -7.85 9.88 -20.10
C PHE A 621 -9.06 10.68 -19.59
N HIS A 622 -10.19 10.52 -20.26
CA HIS A 622 -11.49 11.06 -19.85
C HIS A 622 -12.63 10.16 -20.34
N GLY A 623 -13.77 10.14 -19.65
CA GLY A 623 -14.82 9.17 -19.95
C GLY A 623 -16.18 9.45 -19.33
N VAL A 624 -17.21 8.80 -19.87
CA VAL A 624 -18.59 8.86 -19.36
C VAL A 624 -19.08 7.46 -19.08
N GLU A 625 -20.01 7.35 -18.15
CA GLU A 625 -20.76 6.12 -17.90
C GLU A 625 -21.42 5.60 -19.20
N ASP A 626 -21.15 4.34 -19.54
CA ASP A 626 -21.77 3.63 -20.65
C ASP A 626 -22.06 2.18 -20.25
N ASN A 627 -23.31 1.91 -19.90
CA ASN A 627 -23.78 0.59 -19.49
C ASN A 627 -23.60 -0.51 -20.57
N MET A 628 -23.30 -0.17 -21.83
CA MET A 628 -22.91 -1.17 -22.83
C MET A 628 -21.48 -1.70 -22.65
N CYS A 629 -20.69 -1.12 -21.74
CA CYS A 629 -19.38 -1.62 -21.34
C CYS A 629 -19.41 -2.63 -20.19
N ALA A 630 -20.56 -2.90 -19.56
CA ALA A 630 -20.66 -3.80 -18.40
C ALA A 630 -20.15 -5.24 -18.64
N ASP A 631 -20.36 -5.78 -19.85
CA ASP A 631 -19.94 -7.12 -20.26
C ASP A 631 -18.76 -7.11 -21.25
N VAL A 632 -18.04 -5.98 -21.36
CA VAL A 632 -16.95 -5.80 -22.33
C VAL A 632 -15.62 -5.72 -21.58
N PRO A 633 -14.59 -6.53 -21.93
CA PRO A 633 -13.29 -6.44 -21.29
C PRO A 633 -12.68 -5.04 -21.41
N ASP A 634 -11.91 -4.65 -20.40
CA ASP A 634 -11.20 -3.38 -20.41
C ASP A 634 -10.31 -3.23 -21.64
N LEU A 635 -10.23 -2.00 -22.16
CA LEU A 635 -9.55 -1.63 -23.40
C LEU A 635 -10.17 -2.20 -24.69
N GLU A 636 -11.23 -3.03 -24.61
CA GLU A 636 -11.99 -3.49 -25.79
C GLU A 636 -13.18 -2.57 -26.15
N ARG A 637 -13.97 -2.95 -27.16
CA ARG A 637 -15.07 -2.16 -27.73
C ARG A 637 -16.25 -3.04 -28.11
N TYR A 638 -17.47 -2.68 -27.71
CA TYR A 638 -18.70 -3.33 -28.19
C TYR A 638 -19.01 -2.98 -29.66
N GLU A 639 -19.78 -3.84 -30.33
CA GLU A 639 -20.22 -3.62 -31.72
C GLU A 639 -21.11 -2.37 -31.82
N GLY A 640 -20.67 -1.37 -32.58
CA GLY A 640 -21.40 -0.11 -32.75
C GLY A 640 -20.97 1.02 -31.80
N MET A 641 -20.02 0.81 -30.90
CA MET A 641 -19.39 1.88 -30.11
C MET A 641 -18.88 2.98 -31.05
N LYS A 642 -19.20 4.25 -30.75
CA LYS A 642 -18.69 5.42 -31.50
C LYS A 642 -17.15 5.39 -31.53
N SER A 643 -16.52 5.73 -32.64
CA SER A 643 -15.04 5.72 -32.74
C SER A 643 -14.36 6.88 -31.99
N ASN A 644 -15.11 7.93 -31.67
CA ASN A 644 -14.62 9.19 -31.13
C ASN A 644 -15.54 9.71 -30.01
N PHE A 645 -14.95 10.50 -29.12
CA PHE A 645 -15.63 11.17 -28.02
C PHE A 645 -15.99 12.61 -28.39
N ASP A 646 -16.99 13.22 -27.75
CA ASP A 646 -17.21 14.67 -27.91
C ASP A 646 -16.05 15.44 -27.24
N GLY A 647 -15.04 15.83 -28.01
CA GLY A 647 -13.84 16.52 -27.52
C GLY A 647 -12.52 15.75 -27.69
N SER A 648 -12.55 14.46 -28.08
CA SER A 648 -11.34 13.71 -28.44
C SER A 648 -11.52 12.93 -29.74
N ASP A 649 -10.56 13.11 -30.65
CA ASP A 649 -10.43 12.34 -31.90
C ASP A 649 -9.85 10.93 -31.67
N GLN A 650 -9.49 10.58 -30.43
CA GLN A 650 -8.91 9.29 -30.08
C GLN A 650 -9.94 8.16 -30.03
N THR A 651 -9.44 6.94 -30.24
CA THR A 651 -10.25 5.72 -30.23
C THR A 651 -10.76 5.45 -28.81
N THR A 652 -12.09 5.43 -28.66
CA THR A 652 -12.73 5.06 -27.39
C THR A 652 -12.57 3.57 -27.06
N PHE A 653 -12.74 3.20 -25.80
CA PHE A 653 -12.77 1.81 -25.32
C PHE A 653 -13.61 1.71 -24.04
N CYS A 654 -13.92 0.48 -23.64
CA CYS A 654 -14.57 0.19 -22.37
C CYS A 654 -13.54 0.13 -21.23
N PHE A 655 -13.92 0.61 -20.06
CA PHE A 655 -13.18 0.45 -18.82
C PHE A 655 -14.17 0.31 -17.66
N TYR A 656 -14.00 -0.66 -16.78
CA TYR A 656 -14.82 -0.82 -15.59
C TYR A 656 -14.14 -0.16 -14.39
N ASP A 657 -14.74 0.93 -13.89
CA ASP A 657 -14.30 1.54 -12.64
C ASP A 657 -15.13 1.02 -11.45
N PRO A 658 -14.53 0.44 -10.39
CA PRO A 658 -15.29 -0.13 -9.27
C PRO A 658 -16.14 0.88 -8.47
N THR A 659 -15.82 2.17 -8.54
CA THR A 659 -16.54 3.24 -7.82
C THR A 659 -17.63 3.87 -8.69
N THR A 660 -17.44 3.85 -10.00
CA THR A 660 -18.17 4.68 -10.97
C THR A 660 -18.91 3.85 -12.03
N GLY A 661 -18.70 2.54 -12.06
CA GLY A 661 -19.35 1.60 -12.96
C GLY A 661 -18.67 1.46 -14.33
N PRO A 662 -19.37 0.88 -15.32
CA PRO A 662 -18.84 0.71 -16.68
C PRO A 662 -18.76 2.06 -17.42
N LEU A 663 -17.57 2.40 -17.88
CA LEU A 663 -17.26 3.66 -18.57
C LEU A 663 -16.91 3.40 -20.05
N MET A 664 -17.37 4.29 -20.92
CA MET A 664 -16.72 4.53 -22.21
C MET A 664 -15.66 5.62 -22.00
N VAL A 665 -14.39 5.27 -22.22
CA VAL A 665 -13.21 6.12 -22.00
C VAL A 665 -12.52 6.41 -23.33
N ALA A 666 -11.83 7.55 -23.42
CA ALA A 666 -10.88 7.86 -24.48
C ALA A 666 -9.58 8.42 -23.89
N GLN A 667 -8.48 8.27 -24.63
CA GLN A 667 -7.29 9.08 -24.39
C GLN A 667 -7.61 10.54 -24.72
N CYS A 668 -7.19 11.48 -23.87
CA CYS A 668 -7.31 12.90 -24.14
C CYS A 668 -6.52 13.30 -25.40
N PRO A 669 -6.95 14.36 -26.12
CA PRO A 669 -6.15 14.91 -27.20
C PRO A 669 -4.80 15.40 -26.67
N VAL A 670 -3.72 15.22 -27.45
CA VAL A 670 -2.40 15.77 -27.08
C VAL A 670 -2.52 17.28 -26.88
N LYS A 671 -2.04 17.79 -25.73
CA LYS A 671 -1.98 19.24 -25.43
C LYS A 671 -1.30 19.96 -26.60
N LYS A 672 -2.05 20.83 -27.28
CA LYS A 672 -1.52 21.64 -28.39
C LYS A 672 -0.70 22.77 -27.80
N GLU A 673 0.60 22.80 -28.07
CA GLU A 673 1.42 23.99 -27.82
C GLU A 673 0.86 25.18 -28.62
N VAL A 674 0.37 26.20 -27.91
CA VAL A 674 -0.21 27.41 -28.51
C VAL A 674 0.89 28.38 -28.97
N CYS A 675 2.03 28.38 -28.28
CA CYS A 675 3.25 29.06 -28.70
C CYS A 675 4.36 28.03 -28.99
N PRO A 676 5.09 28.14 -30.12
CA PRO A 676 6.14 27.18 -30.47
C PRO A 676 7.28 27.21 -29.46
N ASP A 677 7.64 26.03 -28.93
CA ASP A 677 8.69 25.82 -27.93
C ASP A 677 8.54 26.73 -26.69
N SER A 678 7.32 27.12 -26.32
CA SER A 678 7.03 28.12 -25.27
C SER A 678 7.76 29.46 -25.45
N CYS A 679 8.01 29.85 -26.72
CA CYS A 679 8.83 31.00 -27.11
C CYS A 679 10.34 30.87 -26.77
N ILE A 680 10.79 29.70 -26.33
CA ILE A 680 12.20 29.38 -26.03
C ILE A 680 12.89 28.85 -27.30
N TYR A 681 13.04 29.73 -28.28
CA TYR A 681 13.77 29.46 -29.53
C TYR A 681 14.73 30.60 -29.87
N ASP A 682 15.77 30.30 -30.66
CA ASP A 682 16.74 31.31 -31.06
C ASP A 682 16.09 32.40 -31.94
N GLY A 683 16.37 33.66 -31.61
CA GLY A 683 15.70 34.84 -32.13
C GLY A 683 14.68 35.42 -31.15
N CYS A 684 14.06 34.60 -30.28
CA CYS A 684 13.08 35.07 -29.31
C CYS A 684 13.61 35.10 -27.87
N TYR A 685 14.13 33.96 -27.37
CA TYR A 685 14.64 33.91 -25.99
C TYR A 685 15.98 34.63 -25.86
N ARG A 686 16.05 35.54 -24.89
CA ARG A 686 17.22 36.36 -24.54
C ARG A 686 17.34 36.47 -23.02
N GLU A 687 18.21 35.69 -22.39
CA GLU A 687 18.40 35.65 -20.93
C GLU A 687 18.76 37.04 -20.34
N GLU A 688 19.39 37.89 -21.15
CA GLU A 688 19.79 39.25 -20.81
C GLU A 688 18.63 40.27 -20.81
N PHE A 689 17.41 39.89 -21.19
CA PHE A 689 16.24 40.77 -21.27
C PHE A 689 15.35 40.68 -20.02
N THR A 690 14.67 41.78 -19.68
CA THR A 690 13.75 41.87 -18.54
C THR A 690 12.55 40.93 -18.70
N VAL A 691 12.11 40.73 -19.94
CA VAL A 691 11.21 39.67 -20.37
C VAL A 691 11.97 38.85 -21.42
N PRO A 692 12.63 37.74 -21.01
CA PRO A 692 13.46 36.93 -21.89
C PRO A 692 12.70 36.37 -23.09
N ALA A 693 11.49 35.87 -22.84
CA ALA A 693 10.46 35.54 -23.81
C ALA A 693 9.10 35.55 -23.08
N PHE A 694 8.01 35.80 -23.80
CA PHE A 694 6.64 35.82 -23.29
C PHE A 694 5.68 35.35 -24.38
N CYS A 695 4.81 34.40 -24.06
CA CYS A 695 3.74 33.93 -24.93
C CYS A 695 2.44 34.67 -24.62
N ASP A 696 1.84 35.32 -25.62
CA ASP A 696 0.41 35.66 -25.56
C ASP A 696 -0.39 34.44 -26.00
N GLU A 697 -0.83 33.63 -25.04
CA GLU A 697 -1.62 32.41 -25.26
C GLU A 697 -2.95 32.67 -26.00
N SER A 698 -3.46 33.90 -25.99
CA SER A 698 -4.69 34.24 -26.72
C SER A 698 -4.49 34.44 -28.22
N THR A 699 -3.25 34.71 -28.65
CA THR A 699 -2.90 34.95 -30.06
C THR A 699 -1.85 34.01 -30.61
N GLY A 700 -1.15 33.25 -29.76
CA GLY A 700 0.00 32.41 -30.13
C GLY A 700 1.25 33.22 -30.49
N ILE A 701 1.28 34.51 -30.16
CA ILE A 701 2.37 35.42 -30.53
C ILE A 701 3.39 35.50 -29.39
N CYS A 702 4.65 35.28 -29.75
CA CYS A 702 5.78 35.46 -28.85
C CYS A 702 6.26 36.91 -28.83
N TYR A 703 6.61 37.40 -27.65
CA TYR A 703 7.18 38.73 -27.39
C TYR A 703 8.41 38.62 -26.50
N HIS A 704 9.23 39.67 -26.49
CA HIS A 704 10.38 39.83 -25.62
C HIS A 704 10.58 41.32 -25.32
N GLY A 705 11.25 41.68 -24.22
CA GLY A 705 11.19 43.05 -23.71
C GLY A 705 12.28 43.44 -22.73
N VAL A 706 12.64 44.72 -22.74
CA VAL A 706 13.61 45.34 -21.82
C VAL A 706 12.96 46.51 -21.07
N THR A 707 13.37 46.75 -19.81
CA THR A 707 12.92 47.93 -19.06
C THR A 707 13.27 49.22 -19.80
N ASP A 708 12.28 50.12 -19.94
CA ASP A 708 12.46 51.47 -20.46
C ASP A 708 11.54 52.43 -19.70
N GLU A 709 12.11 53.22 -18.79
CA GLU A 709 11.38 54.19 -17.96
C GLU A 709 10.57 55.21 -18.79
N LYS A 710 10.92 55.45 -20.06
CA LYS A 710 10.14 56.34 -20.95
C LYS A 710 8.77 55.77 -21.35
N CYS A 711 8.52 54.50 -21.09
CA CYS A 711 7.21 53.89 -21.22
C CYS A 711 6.28 54.16 -20.02
N GLU A 712 6.78 54.75 -18.93
CA GLU A 712 5.94 55.14 -17.80
C GLU A 712 4.84 56.13 -18.24
N GLY A 713 3.58 55.78 -17.99
CA GLY A 713 2.42 56.58 -18.39
C GLY A 713 2.11 56.59 -19.90
N ILE A 714 2.87 55.86 -20.73
CA ILE A 714 2.53 55.60 -22.13
C ILE A 714 1.54 54.44 -22.18
N ARG A 715 0.48 54.58 -22.98
CA ARG A 715 -0.54 53.54 -23.13
C ARG A 715 0.09 52.27 -23.74
N ASN A 716 -0.25 51.10 -23.19
CA ASN A 716 0.16 49.81 -23.75
C ASN A 716 -0.11 49.72 -25.26
N THR A 717 0.80 49.08 -25.98
CA THR A 717 0.89 48.98 -27.46
C THR A 717 1.12 50.29 -28.22
N SER A 718 1.37 51.41 -27.52
CA SER A 718 1.78 52.69 -28.13
C SER A 718 3.29 52.92 -28.00
N SER A 719 3.85 53.81 -28.83
CA SER A 719 5.26 54.24 -28.78
C SER A 719 5.41 55.72 -28.39
N TYR A 720 6.59 56.10 -27.90
CA TYR A 720 6.94 57.50 -27.62
C TYR A 720 7.77 58.12 -28.76
N ASP A 721 7.79 59.45 -28.86
CA ASP A 721 8.55 60.18 -29.88
C ASP A 721 10.07 59.90 -29.76
N GLY A 722 10.66 59.29 -30.80
CA GLY A 722 12.06 58.89 -30.81
C GLY A 722 12.34 57.50 -30.23
N MET A 723 11.32 56.68 -29.98
CA MET A 723 11.49 55.24 -29.74
C MET A 723 12.13 54.57 -30.97
N GLU A 724 13.14 53.73 -30.76
CA GLU A 724 13.77 52.98 -31.85
C GLU A 724 12.81 51.92 -32.40
N MET A 725 12.71 51.83 -33.73
CA MET A 725 11.76 50.93 -34.41
C MET A 725 12.02 49.44 -34.17
N SER A 726 13.19 49.07 -33.67
CA SER A 726 13.62 47.72 -33.33
C SER A 726 14.61 47.78 -32.16
N PHE A 727 14.74 46.67 -31.40
CA PHE A 727 15.91 46.42 -30.55
C PHE A 727 16.40 44.99 -30.77
N GLU A 728 17.54 44.66 -30.19
CA GLU A 728 18.30 43.44 -30.46
C GLU A 728 17.42 42.17 -30.35
N GLY A 729 17.46 41.31 -31.37
CA GLY A 729 16.60 40.12 -31.47
C GLY A 729 15.33 40.26 -32.33
N SER A 730 14.77 41.46 -32.54
CA SER A 730 13.58 41.60 -33.41
C SER A 730 13.63 42.79 -34.39
N ALA A 731 13.09 42.55 -35.59
CA ALA A 731 12.86 43.57 -36.62
C ALA A 731 11.44 44.17 -36.56
N GLN A 732 10.59 43.73 -35.63
CA GLN A 732 9.21 44.19 -35.48
C GLN A 732 9.14 45.53 -34.72
N PRO A 733 8.11 46.38 -35.00
CA PRO A 733 7.92 47.64 -34.31
C PRO A 733 7.86 47.48 -32.79
N THR A 734 8.69 48.25 -32.08
CA THR A 734 8.70 48.26 -30.62
C THR A 734 7.51 49.07 -30.07
N PHE A 735 7.03 48.68 -28.88
CA PHE A 735 5.93 49.33 -28.20
C PHE A 735 6.12 49.33 -26.69
N CYS A 736 5.44 50.24 -26.00
CA CYS A 736 5.40 50.28 -24.54
C CYS A 736 4.41 49.27 -23.97
N PHE A 737 4.78 48.62 -22.88
CA PHE A 737 3.91 47.79 -22.06
C PHE A 737 4.20 48.03 -20.57
N THR A 738 3.16 48.22 -19.78
CA THR A 738 3.22 48.27 -18.32
C THR A 738 2.03 47.49 -17.78
N ASP A 739 2.27 46.67 -16.75
CA ASP A 739 1.24 45.96 -15.98
C ASP A 739 1.46 46.27 -14.49
N ASP A 740 0.45 46.07 -13.65
CA ASP A 740 0.44 46.51 -12.24
C ASP A 740 1.53 45.85 -11.38
N MET A 741 2.18 44.79 -11.87
CA MET A 741 3.30 44.09 -11.22
C MET A 741 4.66 44.23 -11.94
N ALA A 742 4.74 44.95 -13.08
CA ALA A 742 5.95 45.04 -13.89
C ALA A 742 6.49 46.48 -14.03
N SER A 743 7.81 46.63 -14.06
CA SER A 743 8.46 47.90 -14.46
C SER A 743 8.10 48.26 -15.90
N PRO A 744 8.00 49.55 -16.29
CA PRO A 744 7.69 49.94 -17.67
C PRO A 744 8.65 49.31 -18.69
N LEU A 745 8.10 48.61 -19.69
CA LEU A 745 8.84 47.85 -20.69
C LEU A 745 8.74 48.48 -22.08
N ARG A 746 9.84 48.41 -22.83
CA ARG A 746 9.84 48.43 -24.30
C ARG A 746 9.87 46.99 -24.79
N MET A 747 8.80 46.55 -25.44
CA MET A 747 8.62 45.21 -25.98
C MET A 747 8.63 45.20 -27.51
N ALA A 748 8.92 44.05 -28.09
CA ALA A 748 8.73 43.76 -29.51
C ALA A 748 8.13 42.36 -29.67
N GLN A 749 7.42 42.12 -30.77
CA GLN A 749 7.07 40.76 -31.20
C GLN A 749 8.34 40.04 -31.64
N CYS A 750 8.56 38.80 -31.19
CA CYS A 750 9.66 37.97 -31.64
C CYS A 750 9.62 37.72 -33.16
N PRO A 751 10.76 37.49 -33.83
CA PRO A 751 10.75 37.05 -35.21
C PRO A 751 9.93 35.75 -35.36
N ASP A 752 9.14 35.64 -36.43
CA ASP A 752 8.45 34.38 -36.74
C ASP A 752 9.47 33.24 -36.80
N LYS A 753 9.09 32.05 -36.30
CA LYS A 753 9.87 30.80 -36.43
C LYS A 753 9.87 30.37 -37.90
N GLY A 754 10.68 31.07 -38.69
CA GLY A 754 10.67 31.07 -40.14
C GLY A 754 10.90 29.69 -40.76
N ASP A 755 10.43 29.55 -42.00
CA ASP A 755 10.56 28.32 -42.79
C ASP A 755 11.97 27.72 -42.70
N ARG A 756 12.03 26.39 -42.52
CA ARG A 756 13.25 25.59 -42.36
C ARG A 756 14.34 25.91 -43.39
N GLU A 757 15.27 26.80 -43.06
CA GLU A 757 16.61 26.78 -43.65
C GLU A 757 17.50 25.85 -42.82
N SER A 758 17.77 24.68 -43.40
CA SER A 758 18.71 23.65 -42.92
C SER A 758 18.71 23.34 -41.43
N ALA A 759 18.13 22.19 -41.06
CA ALA A 759 18.69 21.43 -39.94
C ALA A 759 20.20 21.26 -40.20
N SER A 760 21.03 21.55 -39.19
CA SER A 760 22.48 21.36 -39.31
C SER A 760 22.76 19.94 -39.82
N PRO A 761 23.55 19.75 -40.90
CA PRO A 761 23.80 18.43 -41.44
C PRO A 761 24.61 17.56 -40.47
N CYS A 762 25.20 18.16 -39.43
CA CYS A 762 25.77 17.47 -38.29
C CYS A 762 24.70 17.15 -37.23
N PRO A 763 24.53 15.89 -36.82
CA PRO A 763 23.56 15.51 -35.79
C PRO A 763 23.86 16.22 -34.46
N TYR A 764 22.82 16.81 -33.86
CA TYR A 764 22.88 17.55 -32.58
C TYR A 764 23.97 18.65 -32.53
N ALA A 765 24.30 19.27 -33.68
CA ALA A 765 25.37 20.24 -33.81
C ALA A 765 26.74 19.76 -33.26
N CYS A 766 26.99 18.44 -33.31
CA CYS A 766 28.15 17.76 -32.75
C CYS A 766 28.22 17.68 -31.20
N VAL A 767 27.20 18.17 -30.50
CA VAL A 767 27.08 18.07 -29.04
C VAL A 767 26.47 16.71 -28.66
N TYR A 768 27.30 15.68 -28.63
CA TYR A 768 26.94 14.34 -28.15
C TYR A 768 28.14 13.59 -27.55
N GLU A 769 27.83 12.59 -26.72
CA GLU A 769 28.80 11.73 -26.06
C GLU A 769 29.76 11.07 -27.06
N GLY A 770 31.06 11.25 -26.85
CA GLY A 770 32.12 10.79 -27.76
C GLY A 770 32.64 11.85 -28.73
N CYS A 771 31.90 12.93 -28.99
CA CYS A 771 32.33 14.03 -29.86
C CYS A 771 32.62 15.32 -29.10
N TYR A 772 31.70 15.79 -28.25
CA TYR A 772 31.89 17.02 -27.47
C TYR A 772 32.70 16.75 -26.20
N ARG A 773 33.79 17.52 -26.03
CA ARG A 773 34.76 17.38 -24.93
C ARG A 773 35.31 18.74 -24.50
N GLU A 774 34.92 19.24 -23.33
CA GLU A 774 35.32 20.56 -22.83
C GLU A 774 36.83 20.70 -22.61
N GLU A 775 37.56 19.59 -22.46
CA GLU A 775 39.01 19.58 -22.30
C GLU A 775 39.79 19.92 -23.60
N PHE A 776 39.11 19.98 -24.76
CA PHE A 776 39.73 20.25 -26.05
C PHE A 776 39.64 21.72 -26.48
N THR A 777 40.65 22.21 -27.20
CA THR A 777 40.69 23.61 -27.70
C THR A 777 39.55 23.90 -28.65
N VAL A 778 39.10 22.89 -29.41
CA VAL A 778 37.83 22.87 -30.12
C VAL A 778 37.03 21.68 -29.56
N PRO A 779 36.10 21.92 -28.61
CA PRO A 779 35.34 20.87 -27.94
C PRO A 779 34.53 20.00 -28.90
N SER A 780 33.90 20.63 -29.88
CA SER A 780 33.39 20.02 -31.11
C SER A 780 33.13 21.12 -32.15
N PHE A 781 33.20 20.80 -33.43
CA PHE A 781 32.89 21.70 -34.55
C PHE A 781 32.19 20.93 -35.68
N CYS A 782 31.21 21.57 -36.31
CA CYS A 782 30.49 21.03 -37.47
C CYS A 782 31.03 21.63 -38.77
N ASP A 783 31.57 20.79 -39.64
CA ASP A 783 31.71 21.12 -41.06
C ASP A 783 30.33 21.03 -41.72
N VAL A 784 29.71 22.20 -41.87
CA VAL A 784 28.37 22.35 -42.44
C VAL A 784 28.29 22.06 -43.94
N GLU A 785 29.42 22.02 -44.68
CA GLU A 785 29.39 21.64 -46.09
C GLU A 785 29.33 20.12 -46.27
N ASN A 786 30.01 19.36 -45.39
CA ASN A 786 30.12 17.91 -45.50
C ASN A 786 29.24 17.13 -44.48
N GLY A 787 28.68 17.80 -43.47
CA GLY A 787 27.92 17.18 -42.39
C GLY A 787 28.78 16.36 -41.41
N ILE A 788 30.07 16.70 -41.31
CA ILE A 788 31.05 15.94 -40.53
C ILE A 788 31.41 16.71 -39.25
N CYS A 789 31.40 16.00 -38.13
CA CYS A 789 31.82 16.53 -36.84
C CYS A 789 33.32 16.31 -36.62
N TYR A 790 33.99 17.34 -36.10
CA TYR A 790 35.41 17.31 -35.74
C TYR A 790 35.63 17.82 -34.32
N HIS A 791 36.74 17.42 -33.72
CA HIS A 791 37.21 17.89 -32.43
C HIS A 791 38.74 17.97 -32.46
N GLY A 792 39.36 18.80 -31.62
CA GLY A 792 40.81 18.96 -31.68
C GLY A 792 41.46 19.89 -30.66
N THR A 793 42.78 19.86 -30.63
CA THR A 793 43.62 20.62 -29.71
C THR A 793 44.65 21.46 -30.45
N ALA A 794 45.07 22.57 -29.86
CA ALA A 794 46.14 23.39 -30.43
C ALA A 794 47.45 22.61 -30.50
N ASP A 795 48.10 22.62 -31.68
CA ASP A 795 49.40 22.00 -31.91
C ASP A 795 50.26 22.90 -32.79
N GLU A 796 51.26 23.55 -32.18
CA GLU A 796 52.19 24.44 -32.87
C GLU A 796 52.97 23.75 -34.00
N LYS A 797 53.08 22.41 -34.00
CA LYS A 797 53.72 21.65 -35.10
C LYS A 797 52.91 21.65 -36.38
N CYS A 798 51.62 21.99 -36.32
CA CYS A 798 50.77 22.18 -37.48
C CYS A 798 50.94 23.58 -38.12
N GLU A 799 51.68 24.50 -37.50
CA GLU A 799 51.89 25.83 -38.07
C GLU A 799 52.75 25.76 -39.35
N GLY A 800 52.22 26.31 -40.44
CA GLY A 800 52.81 26.23 -41.78
C GLY A 800 52.55 24.93 -42.55
N ILE A 801 51.77 23.99 -41.99
CA ILE A 801 51.31 22.78 -42.69
C ILE A 801 49.93 23.08 -43.32
N PRO A 802 49.68 22.69 -44.58
CA PRO A 802 48.35 22.85 -45.19
C PRO A 802 47.28 22.02 -44.47
N ASP A 803 46.04 22.47 -44.54
CA ASP A 803 44.89 21.74 -43.99
C ASP A 803 44.79 20.32 -44.57
N LEU A 804 44.38 19.38 -43.71
CA LEU A 804 44.39 17.92 -43.96
C LEU A 804 45.81 17.32 -44.13
N GLY A 805 46.87 18.11 -43.93
CA GLY A 805 48.26 17.66 -43.93
C GLY A 805 48.70 17.03 -42.61
N ASN A 806 49.89 16.41 -42.59
CA ASN A 806 50.51 15.86 -41.39
C ASN A 806 52.00 16.21 -41.30
N TYR A 807 52.56 16.15 -40.08
CA TYR A 807 54.00 16.25 -39.85
C TYR A 807 54.63 14.88 -39.62
N GLU A 808 55.93 14.77 -39.89
CA GLU A 808 56.71 13.57 -39.63
C GLU A 808 56.70 13.24 -38.12
N GLY A 809 56.15 12.08 -37.75
CA GLY A 809 55.97 11.68 -36.35
C GLY A 809 54.65 12.12 -35.71
N MET A 810 53.67 12.60 -36.48
CA MET A 810 52.29 12.74 -35.99
C MET A 810 51.71 11.36 -35.64
N GLU A 811 51.15 11.20 -34.45
CA GLU A 811 50.41 10.00 -34.08
C GLU A 811 49.08 9.94 -34.85
N MET A 812 48.78 8.77 -35.43
CA MET A 812 47.57 8.60 -36.22
C MET A 812 46.32 8.54 -35.34
N SER A 813 46.40 7.98 -34.14
CA SER A 813 45.31 7.99 -33.16
C SER A 813 45.14 9.38 -32.52
N PHE A 814 43.90 9.84 -32.40
CA PHE A 814 43.53 11.03 -31.65
C PHE A 814 42.60 10.64 -30.49
N GLU A 815 42.74 11.26 -29.32
CA GLU A 815 41.93 10.89 -28.16
C GLU A 815 40.46 11.23 -28.39
N GLY A 816 39.59 10.21 -28.34
CA GLY A 816 38.18 10.33 -28.66
C GLY A 816 37.80 9.97 -30.10
N SER A 817 38.75 9.62 -30.99
CA SER A 817 38.46 9.26 -32.39
C SER A 817 39.23 8.05 -32.91
N ASP A 818 38.52 7.19 -33.65
CA ASP A 818 39.09 6.08 -34.42
C ASP A 818 39.64 6.51 -35.81
N LYS A 819 39.55 7.81 -36.14
CA LYS A 819 39.96 8.38 -37.43
C LYS A 819 41.35 9.02 -37.33
N PRO A 820 42.12 9.04 -38.44
CA PRO A 820 43.48 9.56 -38.42
C PRO A 820 43.52 11.07 -38.15
N ALA A 821 44.36 11.48 -37.21
CA ALA A 821 44.62 12.89 -36.93
C ALA A 821 45.27 13.62 -38.11
N TYR A 822 44.98 14.91 -38.27
CA TYR A 822 45.64 15.79 -39.24
C TYR A 822 45.67 17.25 -38.75
N CYS A 823 46.43 18.08 -39.46
CA CYS A 823 46.54 19.52 -39.21
C CYS A 823 45.38 20.29 -39.85
N PHE A 824 44.85 21.26 -39.12
CA PHE A 824 43.86 22.22 -39.62
C PHE A 824 44.16 23.61 -39.04
N LYS A 825 43.97 24.67 -39.81
CA LYS A 825 44.24 26.05 -39.38
C LYS A 825 42.95 26.85 -39.25
N ASP A 826 42.53 27.05 -38.02
CA ASP A 826 41.41 27.93 -37.70
C ASP A 826 41.86 29.40 -37.57
N VAL A 827 41.00 30.32 -38.00
CA VAL A 827 41.28 31.77 -38.00
C VAL A 827 41.18 32.44 -36.62
N SER A 828 40.54 31.78 -35.65
CA SER A 828 40.33 32.27 -34.29
C SER A 828 41.19 31.58 -33.24
N VAL A 829 41.46 30.27 -33.38
CA VAL A 829 42.29 29.47 -32.44
C VAL A 829 43.66 29.03 -32.99
N GLY A 830 43.95 29.21 -34.28
CA GLY A 830 45.28 29.00 -34.86
C GLY A 830 45.52 27.58 -35.39
N ALA A 831 46.75 27.08 -35.28
CA ALA A 831 47.12 25.76 -35.77
C ALA A 831 46.64 24.65 -34.80
N LEU A 832 45.80 23.77 -35.31
CA LEU A 832 45.16 22.69 -34.58
C LEU A 832 45.60 21.33 -35.12
N ARG A 833 45.66 20.33 -34.23
CA ARG A 833 45.60 18.91 -34.58
C ARG A 833 44.17 18.43 -34.29
N VAL A 834 43.48 17.97 -35.32
CA VAL A 834 42.05 17.60 -35.27
C VAL A 834 41.83 16.17 -35.74
N ALA A 835 40.69 15.59 -35.37
CA ALA A 835 40.18 14.34 -35.92
C ALA A 835 38.64 14.38 -36.10
N GLU A 836 38.12 13.52 -36.97
CA GLU A 836 36.68 13.32 -37.19
C GLU A 836 36.07 12.55 -36.01
N CYS A 837 34.98 13.06 -35.45
CA CYS A 837 34.28 12.41 -34.34
C CYS A 837 33.75 11.01 -34.70
N PRO A 838 33.66 10.09 -33.74
CA PRO A 838 33.00 8.80 -33.93
C PRO A 838 31.49 9.00 -34.18
N PRO A 839 30.84 8.16 -35.01
CA PRO A 839 29.40 8.25 -35.24
C PRO A 839 28.63 7.91 -33.97
N LYS A 840 27.56 8.68 -33.68
CA LYS A 840 26.70 8.47 -32.52
C LYS A 840 26.12 7.04 -32.50
N LEU A 841 26.37 6.31 -31.42
CA LEU A 841 25.77 4.99 -31.18
C LEU A 841 24.24 5.08 -31.24
N GLY A 842 23.62 4.26 -32.09
CA GLY A 842 22.15 4.19 -32.24
C GLY A 842 21.54 4.89 -33.46
N HIS A 843 22.32 5.43 -34.41
CA HIS A 843 21.81 5.89 -35.70
C HIS A 843 22.55 5.29 -36.90
N SER A 844 21.80 4.59 -37.75
CA SER A 844 22.30 4.04 -39.03
C SER A 844 22.15 5.08 -40.13
N ALA A 845 23.23 5.38 -40.86
CA ALA A 845 23.18 6.26 -42.01
C ALA A 845 22.34 5.65 -43.16
N THR A 846 21.33 6.36 -43.62
CA THR A 846 20.48 5.95 -44.74
C THR A 846 21.14 6.24 -46.09
N THR A 847 21.48 5.18 -46.82
CA THR A 847 21.96 5.28 -48.22
C THR A 847 20.81 5.62 -49.19
N PRO A 848 21.10 6.36 -50.29
CA PRO A 848 20.08 6.76 -51.26
C PRO A 848 19.78 5.66 -52.31
N LEU A 849 18.57 5.75 -52.89
CA LEU A 849 18.04 4.94 -54.01
C LEU A 849 17.84 5.82 -55.26
N PRO A 850 17.63 5.26 -56.48
CA PRO A 850 17.82 3.88 -56.93
C PRO A 850 18.62 3.74 -58.26
N GLY A 851 19.04 2.53 -58.61
CA GLY A 851 19.37 2.21 -60.01
C GLY A 851 20.04 0.85 -60.26
N GLY A 852 19.33 -0.07 -60.95
CA GLY A 852 19.94 -1.25 -61.57
C GLY A 852 19.30 -2.59 -61.23
N SER A 853 18.37 -3.03 -62.07
CA SER A 853 17.92 -4.43 -62.09
C SER A 853 19.08 -5.38 -62.43
N THR A 854 19.17 -6.56 -61.81
CA THR A 854 18.98 -7.88 -62.48
C THR A 854 19.33 -9.11 -61.62
N VAL A 855 18.51 -10.17 -61.79
CA VAL A 855 18.91 -11.60 -61.84
C VAL A 855 19.34 -12.32 -60.53
N THR A 856 18.48 -13.25 -60.11
CA THR A 856 18.72 -14.68 -59.73
C THR A 856 20.16 -15.14 -59.35
N THR A 857 20.41 -16.06 -58.40
CA THR A 857 19.75 -17.37 -58.21
C THR A 857 20.23 -18.09 -56.91
N THR A 858 19.33 -18.80 -56.22
CA THR A 858 19.49 -20.12 -55.49
C THR A 858 20.69 -20.50 -54.59
N THR A 859 20.35 -21.31 -53.56
CA THR A 859 21.15 -22.39 -52.89
C THR A 859 22.36 -21.98 -52.03
N SER A 860 22.72 -22.67 -50.93
CA SER A 860 22.16 -23.85 -50.22
C SER A 860 22.84 -24.02 -48.84
N ALA A 861 22.16 -24.65 -47.87
CA ALA A 861 22.78 -25.24 -46.67
C ALA A 861 23.37 -26.65 -47.00
N PRO A 862 23.82 -27.53 -46.05
CA PRO A 862 23.95 -27.41 -44.59
C PRO A 862 25.35 -27.91 -44.05
N PRO A 863 25.54 -28.91 -43.15
CA PRO A 863 26.33 -28.76 -41.91
C PRO A 863 27.49 -29.79 -41.76
N VAL A 864 28.05 -29.99 -40.54
CA VAL A 864 28.30 -31.32 -39.87
C VAL A 864 29.31 -31.27 -38.68
N GLN A 865 28.82 -31.70 -37.50
CA GLN A 865 29.39 -32.51 -36.38
C GLN A 865 30.89 -32.52 -35.96
N GLY A 866 31.08 -32.54 -34.62
CA GLY A 866 31.98 -33.43 -33.86
C GLY A 866 33.39 -32.91 -33.52
N THR A 867 34.08 -33.35 -32.44
CA THR A 867 33.74 -34.23 -31.29
C THR A 867 34.84 -34.11 -30.21
N GLU A 868 34.48 -34.31 -28.93
CA GLU A 868 35.27 -34.78 -27.76
C GLU A 868 36.83 -34.66 -27.69
N THR A 869 37.38 -34.19 -26.55
CA THR A 869 38.00 -35.05 -25.49
C THR A 869 38.68 -34.23 -24.35
N SER A 870 39.03 -34.90 -23.26
CA SER A 870 39.39 -34.37 -21.92
C SER A 870 40.90 -34.27 -21.62
N THR A 871 41.31 -33.53 -20.57
CA THR A 871 42.11 -34.06 -19.41
C THR A 871 42.49 -33.06 -18.29
N THR A 872 42.01 -33.33 -17.06
CA THR A 872 42.63 -33.31 -15.71
C THR A 872 43.76 -32.36 -15.22
N THR A 873 43.64 -32.02 -13.91
CA THR A 873 44.68 -31.73 -12.86
C THR A 873 45.43 -30.38 -12.87
N SER A 874 45.47 -29.62 -11.77
CA SER A 874 46.26 -29.97 -10.56
C SER A 874 46.03 -29.00 -9.37
N ALA A 875 46.37 -29.44 -8.15
CA ALA A 875 46.53 -28.62 -6.95
C ALA A 875 47.97 -28.75 -6.41
N PRO A 876 48.47 -27.78 -5.63
CA PRO A 876 49.25 -28.13 -4.43
C PRO A 876 48.98 -27.23 -3.18
N PRO A 877 49.42 -27.64 -1.95
CA PRO A 877 48.75 -27.26 -0.69
C PRO A 877 49.69 -26.89 0.50
N VAL A 878 49.15 -26.87 1.75
CA VAL A 878 49.85 -27.00 3.08
C VAL A 878 50.60 -25.73 3.58
N GLN A 879 50.70 -25.30 4.86
CA GLN A 879 50.40 -25.79 6.25
C GLN A 879 49.84 -24.60 7.10
N GLY A 880 49.51 -24.60 8.41
CA GLY A 880 49.62 -25.58 9.51
C GLY A 880 49.35 -24.97 10.92
N THR A 881 49.47 -25.78 12.00
CA THR A 881 49.39 -25.48 13.46
C THR A 881 48.06 -24.90 13.99
N GLU A 882 47.26 -25.50 14.89
CA GLU A 882 47.38 -26.32 16.14
C GLU A 882 47.37 -25.56 17.49
N THR A 883 46.48 -26.00 18.39
CA THR A 883 46.38 -25.75 19.86
C THR A 883 46.00 -24.33 20.33
N SER A 884 45.31 -24.09 21.47
CA SER A 884 44.86 -24.97 22.57
C SER A 884 43.56 -24.50 23.24
N THR A 885 42.88 -25.42 23.91
CA THR A 885 41.80 -25.22 24.91
C THR A 885 42.14 -24.29 26.08
N THR A 886 41.15 -23.55 26.62
CA THR A 886 40.88 -23.51 28.08
C THR A 886 39.46 -23.01 28.40
N THR A 887 38.84 -23.64 29.40
CA THR A 887 37.56 -23.28 30.04
C THR A 887 37.78 -22.40 31.28
N SER A 888 36.87 -21.45 31.54
CA SER A 888 36.53 -21.00 32.91
C SER A 888 35.33 -20.05 32.95
N ALA A 889 34.36 -20.36 33.83
CA ALA A 889 33.37 -19.46 34.39
C ALA A 889 33.51 -19.51 35.94
N PRO A 890 32.72 -18.78 36.73
CA PRO A 890 32.26 -17.39 36.64
C PRO A 890 32.87 -16.55 37.80
N PRO A 891 32.46 -15.28 38.02
CA PRO A 891 31.27 -15.00 38.86
C PRO A 891 30.22 -14.11 38.18
#